data_AF-A0A2D9PQ97-F1
#
_entry.id   AF-A0A2D9PQ97-F1
#
_cell.length_a   1.000
_cell.length_b   1.000
_cell.length_c   1.000
_cell.angle_alpha   90.00
_cell.angle_beta   90.00
_cell.angle_gamma   90.00
#
_symmetry.space_group_name_H-M   'P 1'
#
loop_
_entity.id
_entity.type
_entity.pdbx_description
1 polymer ?
#
loop_
_entity_poly.entity_id
_entity_poly.type
_entity_poly.pdbx_seq_one_letter_code
_entity_poly.pdbx_strand_id
1 'polypeptide(L)'
;MQHWNHISDDAHSYCAVSKHKASVCLHSEAKRICLVLLAVLFPAIASAQQSDGTEAESEEKIGVVRKAPTEIILLRDKNGNLVKVATNLSLEEYLRIYNQQNDVEDDNTPPDFTLDQAIYSGRATETHLGFTAEFRVQLIQPAKDQWVKVPLRLPQSIMRAAPKYSGTGRFFVTWDSQLGHVLWLRGDINSQHVITLNLTRPLRQTGQVTELLLQIPAARSQFRQLLVPVAKAQAVAGELEVRTSNGDNATTSFAFDFQSEELVFGWSTETAVSARQLARLQASVETSFAVYQNRNVSARGVLNVGGLGSNVTDFEVLLPSGMSLIDLPSQVFRVSRIPVAESEPGTKREKVRVSIVRPQPNVTVLLEAELTYDETEMDTNQSFNGFEVVGAVKQSGNLSISTTANWDVVWQLSGDMRRTPRVFEGSTGNPGIQQFDFEYYNVAYTVVGVLQERENQFRVVPTYLMEVSPTQIRMTATLRCIYSGTGQYQLSGNWLGWELDQVFQSVDDSLQLVTAELVDGQLAFQVSTADTDSRGEFNVIIRARRQLPALANATAGLLDLTTPQIVASSEKNASILRGPQSVVLQPADNVELVPDSENIEGLLAGSLSDITDVDLPENQQAPLVFNSLPNLAEGQPLRFVGTVGVRKRSVLVASSTTIQLEEKFAAFEQVLDYQIAYEPIRQITLKVPGIVRRPENLKVFLQLENSTGEDGSGSSVLPWSVVPSSIQADTAREQLEIEQVTVDLLAEYRGALRIKLRYQEQLPLLMADSSQRVNFLLVSPIADEVRLVQNQVAINTRDIFVSEPAGDVWQVVRGVASEETGGNSLRLQASEGATNLPVQMRMRRDVTRTSTLIQRRWVQTALLNGQCRERMSLLVRTNETDLQIEFQVRCLDPGTLIVAVNNQRVPVEQVVLDSQGKLTVRLSASNVESDYRIELWYMRLDFDSKSLELPLPQVINSKMSGSTYWQVVTTNDQHLLGSPRGWTPEYDWDWSGFYWFRDSALGQSDLESWVGVNVQLALPENTNQYLLSTVGEVATLNASITSRSTLLVWLSGLVLIVGLAILRLHFMQQPIVIFGVGLLAALAAAWVPELMLLVLQASFLGGLLVVFSRVLDWSLSGSGQTSRSIHRTNVQQDTNSAAISLLKLGSSIAASSASD
;
A
#
# COMPACT_ATOMS: atom_id res chain seq x y z
N MET A 1 12.32 21.83 19.29
CA MET A 1 11.68 23.02 19.92
C MET A 1 10.30 22.60 20.41
N GLN A 2 9.75 22.96 21.55
CA GLN A 2 10.21 23.42 22.88
C GLN A 2 9.16 22.78 23.84
N HIS A 3 9.50 22.17 24.98
CA HIS A 3 9.53 22.83 26.30
C HIS A 3 8.33 23.79 26.57
N TRP A 4 7.65 23.77 27.72
CA TRP A 4 7.67 22.88 28.89
C TRP A 4 6.57 23.33 29.87
N ASN A 5 5.94 22.38 30.59
CA ASN A 5 5.70 22.42 32.05
C ASN A 5 4.88 23.52 32.78
N HIS A 6 4.50 23.14 34.02
CA HIS A 6 4.10 23.99 35.17
C HIS A 6 2.76 24.77 35.09
N ILE A 7 2.05 25.11 36.18
CA ILE A 7 1.83 24.65 37.57
C ILE A 7 1.00 25.77 38.27
N SER A 8 0.47 25.49 39.47
CA SER A 8 -0.05 26.43 40.49
C SER A 8 -1.30 27.27 40.17
N ASP A 9 -2.40 26.85 40.80
CA ASP A 9 -3.08 27.54 41.92
C ASP A 9 -3.66 28.97 41.81
N ASP A 10 -4.69 29.12 42.65
CA ASP A 10 -5.26 30.34 43.25
C ASP A 10 -6.18 31.28 42.46
N ALA A 11 -7.47 30.95 42.60
CA ALA A 11 -8.46 31.73 43.38
C ALA A 11 -9.05 33.05 42.82
N HIS A 12 -10.32 33.26 43.20
CA HIS A 12 -11.20 34.29 42.66
C HIS A 12 -11.04 35.70 43.26
N SER A 13 -11.53 36.67 42.46
CA SER A 13 -12.38 37.81 42.85
C SER A 13 -11.80 39.23 42.85
N TYR A 14 -12.72 40.19 42.71
CA TYR A 14 -12.50 41.59 42.34
C TYR A 14 -12.15 42.52 43.53
N CYS A 15 -11.24 43.46 43.26
CA CYS A 15 -11.17 44.85 43.76
C CYS A 15 -11.04 45.18 45.28
N ALA A 16 -9.89 45.82 45.59
CA ALA A 16 -9.77 47.20 46.10
C ALA A 16 -9.12 47.49 47.50
N VAL A 17 -7.86 47.94 47.43
CA VAL A 17 -7.32 49.18 48.05
C VAL A 17 -7.29 49.36 49.60
N SER A 18 -6.09 49.13 50.15
CA SER A 18 -5.32 50.00 51.09
C SER A 18 -5.21 49.76 52.62
N LYS A 19 -3.94 49.91 53.07
CA LYS A 19 -3.41 50.45 54.34
C LYS A 19 -3.61 49.70 55.70
N HIS A 20 -2.53 49.01 56.05
CA HIS A 20 -1.77 49.06 57.33
C HIS A 20 -2.38 48.64 58.70
N LYS A 21 -1.67 47.66 59.30
CA LYS A 21 -1.30 47.51 60.73
C LYS A 21 -2.41 47.59 61.80
N ALA A 22 -2.72 46.44 62.41
CA ALA A 22 -2.14 46.06 63.72
C ALA A 22 -2.50 44.61 64.10
N SER A 23 -1.67 43.99 64.94
CA SER A 23 -1.85 42.67 65.55
C SER A 23 -2.81 42.70 66.76
N VAL A 24 -3.63 41.66 66.98
CA VAL A 24 -4.04 41.13 68.31
C VAL A 24 -4.88 39.83 68.18
N CYS A 25 -4.93 39.05 69.25
CA CYS A 25 -5.61 37.75 69.46
C CYS A 25 -7.10 37.89 69.88
N LEU A 26 -7.96 36.87 70.08
CA LEU A 26 -7.89 35.38 70.18
C LEU A 26 -9.31 34.80 69.89
N HIS A 27 -9.42 33.56 69.36
CA HIS A 27 -10.63 32.67 69.37
C HIS A 27 -11.91 33.12 68.61
N SER A 28 -12.59 32.26 67.84
CA SER A 28 -13.43 31.17 68.39
C SER A 28 -13.93 30.18 67.31
N GLU A 29 -13.93 28.89 67.63
CA GLU A 29 -14.54 27.83 66.82
C GLU A 29 -15.98 27.57 67.29
N ALA A 30 -16.96 27.62 66.38
CA ALA A 30 -18.35 27.17 66.66
C ALA A 30 -19.25 26.92 65.43
N LYS A 31 -18.89 27.37 64.22
CA LYS A 31 -19.87 27.50 63.10
C LYS A 31 -19.60 26.69 61.82
N ARG A 32 -18.63 25.77 61.78
CA ARG A 32 -18.27 25.04 60.54
C ARG A 32 -18.88 23.64 60.35
N ILE A 33 -19.57 23.07 61.34
CA ILE A 33 -19.98 21.65 61.28
C ILE A 33 -21.44 21.44 60.81
N CYS A 34 -22.35 22.42 60.94
CA CYS A 34 -23.72 22.29 60.45
C CYS A 34 -23.90 22.41 58.92
N LEU A 35 -22.91 22.91 58.16
CA LEU A 35 -23.08 23.21 56.73
C LEU A 35 -22.58 22.11 55.79
N VAL A 36 -21.86 21.11 56.31
CA VAL A 36 -21.25 20.04 55.49
C VAL A 36 -22.16 18.79 55.39
N LEU A 37 -23.09 18.58 56.33
CA LEU A 37 -23.96 17.40 56.33
C LEU A 37 -25.23 17.49 55.45
N LEU A 38 -25.56 18.67 54.90
CA LEU A 38 -26.79 18.87 54.11
C LEU A 38 -26.62 18.66 52.60
N ALA A 39 -25.41 18.34 52.12
CA ALA A 39 -25.05 18.38 50.70
C ALA A 39 -24.94 17.00 50.00
N VAL A 40 -25.26 15.89 50.68
CA VAL A 40 -25.05 14.51 50.17
C VAL A 40 -26.36 13.73 49.98
N LEU A 41 -27.53 14.38 50.10
CA LEU A 41 -28.85 13.74 49.98
C LEU A 41 -29.75 14.42 48.94
N PHE A 42 -29.30 14.50 47.68
CA PHE A 42 -30.16 14.61 46.48
C PHE A 42 -29.35 14.40 45.20
N PRO A 43 -29.62 13.35 44.39
CA PRO A 43 -29.54 13.44 42.95
C PRO A 43 -30.91 13.85 42.40
N ALA A 44 -30.97 14.97 41.69
CA ALA A 44 -32.17 15.39 40.98
C ALA A 44 -32.43 14.45 39.79
N ILE A 45 -33.69 14.12 39.53
CA ILE A 45 -34.10 13.55 38.25
C ILE A 45 -33.97 14.66 37.21
N ALA A 46 -32.90 14.62 36.42
CA ALA A 46 -32.69 15.48 35.27
C ALA A 46 -32.86 14.65 34.00
N SER A 47 -33.84 15.02 33.18
CA SER A 47 -34.00 14.47 31.83
C SER A 47 -32.77 14.82 31.00
N ALA A 48 -31.95 13.81 30.68
CA ALA A 48 -30.85 13.92 29.73
C ALA A 48 -31.36 13.49 28.35
N GLN A 49 -31.97 14.44 27.64
CA GLN A 49 -32.37 14.27 26.25
C GLN A 49 -31.12 14.38 25.36
N GLN A 50 -30.47 13.25 25.09
CA GLN A 50 -29.28 13.20 24.24
C GLN A 50 -29.65 12.75 22.83
N SER A 51 -29.52 13.68 21.89
CA SER A 51 -29.41 13.38 20.47
C SER A 51 -28.04 12.78 20.17
N ASP A 52 -27.99 11.72 19.35
CA ASP A 52 -27.16 11.80 18.15
C ASP A 52 -27.70 10.89 17.01
N GLY A 53 -27.10 11.03 15.83
CA GLY A 53 -27.61 10.53 14.57
C GLY A 53 -27.66 9.01 14.40
N THR A 54 -28.85 8.56 13.95
CA THR A 54 -29.05 7.88 12.67
C THR A 54 -28.25 6.59 12.39
N GLU A 55 -28.99 5.49 12.45
CA GLU A 55 -28.73 4.25 11.71
C GLU A 55 -28.47 4.53 10.22
N ALA A 56 -27.51 3.81 9.65
CA ALA A 56 -27.43 3.61 8.21
C ALA A 56 -27.30 2.10 7.93
N GLU A 57 -28.42 1.45 7.66
CA GLU A 57 -28.40 0.20 6.91
C GLU A 57 -27.78 0.47 5.53
N SER A 58 -26.89 -0.42 5.09
CA SER A 58 -26.49 -0.50 3.70
C SER A 58 -26.55 -1.95 3.23
N GLU A 59 -27.61 -2.29 2.48
CA GLU A 59 -27.58 -3.48 1.61
C GLU A 59 -26.47 -3.31 0.57
N GLU A 60 -25.64 -4.33 0.38
CA GLU A 60 -24.74 -4.40 -0.76
C GLU A 60 -25.52 -4.69 -2.05
N LYS A 61 -25.37 -3.80 -3.04
CA LYS A 61 -25.32 -4.22 -4.45
C LYS A 61 -24.12 -3.58 -5.15
N ILE A 62 -23.15 -4.43 -5.46
CA ILE A 62 -21.95 -4.07 -6.22
C ILE A 62 -22.34 -3.68 -7.64
N GLY A 63 -21.89 -2.51 -8.11
CA GLY A 63 -22.10 -2.09 -9.49
C GLY A 63 -21.48 -0.74 -9.88
N VAL A 64 -20.45 -0.81 -10.73
CA VAL A 64 -19.88 0.28 -11.55
C VAL A 64 -18.90 1.25 -10.85
N VAL A 65 -17.68 1.25 -11.38
CA VAL A 65 -16.57 2.19 -11.07
C VAL A 65 -17.02 3.64 -11.27
N ARG A 66 -16.77 4.52 -10.28
CA ARG A 66 -16.96 5.97 -10.40
C ARG A 66 -15.67 6.76 -10.17
N LYS A 67 -15.45 7.74 -11.05
CA LYS A 67 -14.35 8.71 -11.01
C LYS A 67 -14.56 9.70 -9.87
N ALA A 68 -13.51 10.04 -9.12
CA ALA A 68 -13.60 10.99 -8.01
C ALA A 68 -14.05 12.39 -8.47
N PRO A 69 -14.90 13.11 -7.71
CA PRO A 69 -15.32 14.46 -8.05
C PRO A 69 -14.22 15.49 -7.76
N THR A 70 -14.04 16.44 -8.67
CA THR A 70 -13.06 17.53 -8.57
C THR A 70 -13.39 18.55 -7.49
N GLU A 71 -12.35 19.20 -6.95
CA GLU A 71 -12.47 20.25 -5.94
C GLU A 71 -13.30 21.45 -6.42
N ILE A 72 -14.11 22.01 -5.51
CA ILE A 72 -14.96 23.19 -5.77
C ILE A 72 -14.22 24.45 -5.30
N ILE A 73 -13.84 25.31 -6.24
CA ILE A 73 -13.24 26.62 -5.93
C ILE A 73 -14.33 27.65 -5.64
N LEU A 74 -14.19 28.38 -4.53
CA LEU A 74 -15.07 29.47 -4.11
C LEU A 74 -14.38 30.81 -4.36
N LEU A 75 -15.00 31.70 -5.13
CA LEU A 75 -14.51 33.06 -5.38
C LEU A 75 -15.45 34.09 -4.75
N ARG A 76 -14.90 35.23 -4.30
CA ARG A 76 -15.68 36.33 -3.74
C ARG A 76 -16.21 37.24 -4.85
N ASP A 77 -17.48 37.60 -4.77
CA ASP A 77 -18.05 38.66 -5.60
C ASP A 77 -17.57 40.05 -5.15
N LYS A 78 -17.94 41.08 -5.92
CA LYS A 78 -17.67 42.50 -5.63
C LYS A 78 -18.25 43.02 -4.31
N ASN A 79 -19.11 42.25 -3.64
CA ASN A 79 -19.68 42.57 -2.33
C ASN A 79 -19.04 41.72 -1.21
N GLY A 80 -18.05 40.88 -1.53
CA GLY A 80 -17.32 40.03 -0.58
C GLY A 80 -17.93 38.64 -0.33
N ASN A 81 -19.05 38.30 -0.98
CA ASN A 81 -19.75 37.04 -0.77
C ASN A 81 -19.13 35.91 -1.58
N LEU A 82 -18.91 34.74 -0.96
CA LEU A 82 -18.36 33.56 -1.63
C LEU A 82 -19.43 32.89 -2.51
N VAL A 83 -19.21 32.88 -3.82
CA VAL A 83 -20.11 32.27 -4.82
C VAL A 83 -19.48 31.00 -5.36
N LYS A 84 -20.28 29.93 -5.46
CA LYS A 84 -19.92 28.66 -6.10
C LYS A 84 -20.04 28.82 -7.62
N VAL A 85 -18.91 28.75 -8.34
CA VAL A 85 -18.90 28.69 -9.80
C VAL A 85 -18.75 27.22 -10.20
N ALA A 86 -19.71 26.68 -10.97
CA ALA A 86 -19.82 25.25 -11.20
C ALA A 86 -19.10 24.78 -12.48
N THR A 87 -18.21 23.81 -12.31
CA THR A 87 -17.98 22.64 -13.17
C THR A 87 -18.62 22.65 -14.57
N ASN A 88 -17.82 22.95 -15.60
CA ASN A 88 -17.80 22.40 -16.98
C ASN A 88 -17.22 23.43 -17.97
N LEU A 89 -15.98 23.86 -17.72
CA LEU A 89 -15.18 24.62 -18.69
C LEU A 89 -13.92 23.81 -18.99
N SER A 90 -13.68 23.55 -20.27
CA SER A 90 -12.40 23.03 -20.75
C SER A 90 -11.28 24.07 -20.56
N LEU A 91 -10.01 23.64 -20.63
CA LEU A 91 -8.88 24.56 -20.56
C LEU A 91 -8.92 25.55 -21.73
N GLU A 92 -9.35 25.08 -22.91
CA GLU A 92 -9.54 25.88 -24.13
C GLU A 92 -10.65 26.92 -23.95
N GLU A 93 -11.77 26.58 -23.32
CA GLU A 93 -12.85 27.55 -23.05
C GLU A 93 -12.46 28.57 -21.98
N TYR A 94 -11.70 28.16 -20.96
CA TYR A 94 -11.16 29.09 -19.96
C TYR A 94 -10.19 30.09 -20.61
N LEU A 95 -9.25 29.62 -21.43
CA LEU A 95 -8.31 30.47 -22.17
C LEU A 95 -9.04 31.36 -23.19
N ARG A 96 -10.06 30.85 -23.87
CA ARG A 96 -10.88 31.65 -24.80
C ARG A 96 -11.61 32.77 -24.06
N ILE A 97 -12.25 32.50 -22.93
CA ILE A 97 -12.94 33.53 -22.13
C ILE A 97 -11.94 34.54 -21.55
N TYR A 98 -10.77 34.07 -21.10
CA TYR A 98 -9.69 34.94 -20.61
C TYR A 98 -9.17 35.88 -21.71
N ASN A 99 -8.94 35.39 -22.93
CA ASN A 99 -8.51 36.22 -24.06
C ASN A 99 -9.63 37.18 -24.49
N GLN A 100 -10.89 36.72 -24.50
CA GLN A 100 -12.07 37.51 -24.88
C GLN A 100 -12.45 38.59 -23.83
N GLN A 101 -11.97 38.49 -22.59
CA GLN A 101 -12.13 39.54 -21.56
C GLN A 101 -10.97 40.54 -21.50
N ASN A 102 -9.79 40.18 -22.02
CA ASN A 102 -8.59 41.01 -21.96
C ASN A 102 -8.30 41.81 -23.25
N ASP A 103 -9.22 41.78 -24.22
CA ASP A 103 -9.23 42.61 -25.44
C ASP A 103 -7.88 42.62 -26.20
N VAL A 104 -7.29 41.43 -26.32
CA VAL A 104 -6.09 41.23 -27.15
C VAL A 104 -6.56 41.08 -28.60
N GLU A 105 -6.16 42.05 -29.43
CA GLU A 105 -6.52 42.13 -30.85
C GLU A 105 -6.16 40.84 -31.61
N ASP A 106 -7.05 40.40 -32.51
CA ASP A 106 -6.78 39.31 -33.44
C ASP A 106 -5.80 39.81 -34.51
N ASP A 107 -4.54 39.34 -34.45
CA ASP A 107 -3.38 39.73 -35.28
C ASP A 107 -3.65 39.67 -36.81
N ASN A 108 -4.75 39.05 -37.24
CA ASN A 108 -5.17 38.96 -38.64
C ASN A 108 -6.07 40.12 -39.12
N THR A 109 -6.43 41.08 -38.26
CA THR A 109 -7.28 42.22 -38.62
C THR A 109 -6.41 43.41 -39.09
N PRO A 110 -6.52 43.91 -40.34
CA PRO A 110 -5.65 45.00 -40.78
C PRO A 110 -5.98 46.32 -40.07
N PRO A 111 -4.96 47.14 -39.71
CA PRO A 111 -5.15 48.31 -38.85
C PRO A 111 -5.96 49.42 -39.52
N ASP A 112 -6.76 50.16 -38.74
CA ASP A 112 -7.61 51.26 -39.21
C ASP A 112 -6.81 52.39 -39.90
N PHE A 113 -5.56 52.61 -39.49
CA PHE A 113 -4.68 53.66 -39.99
C PHE A 113 -3.20 53.25 -39.97
N THR A 114 -2.38 53.94 -40.76
CA THR A 114 -0.92 53.97 -40.63
C THR A 114 -0.41 55.38 -40.42
N LEU A 115 0.70 55.52 -39.70
CA LEU A 115 1.44 56.78 -39.56
C LEU A 115 2.76 56.67 -40.34
N ASP A 116 2.73 57.08 -41.60
CA ASP A 116 3.83 56.85 -42.55
C ASP A 116 5.11 57.58 -42.14
N GLN A 117 4.97 58.79 -41.58
CA GLN A 117 6.10 59.65 -41.26
C GLN A 117 5.78 60.67 -40.16
N ALA A 118 6.73 60.87 -39.25
CA ALA A 118 6.73 61.97 -38.28
C ALA A 118 7.98 62.84 -38.45
N ILE A 119 7.81 64.14 -38.67
CA ILE A 119 8.92 65.09 -38.89
C ILE A 119 8.91 66.17 -37.81
N TYR A 120 10.04 66.31 -37.13
CA TYR A 120 10.24 67.26 -36.05
C TYR A 120 11.21 68.36 -36.46
N SER A 121 10.95 69.60 -36.06
CA SER A 121 11.88 70.72 -36.24
C SER A 121 11.71 71.73 -35.11
N GLY A 122 12.79 72.10 -34.42
CA GLY A 122 12.69 72.90 -33.20
C GLY A 122 13.98 73.59 -32.78
N ARG A 123 13.82 74.55 -31.87
CA ARG A 123 14.91 75.31 -31.26
C ARG A 123 14.87 75.12 -29.75
N ALA A 124 15.95 74.57 -29.21
CA ALA A 124 16.15 74.48 -27.77
C ALA A 124 16.52 75.86 -27.20
N THR A 125 16.06 76.09 -25.98
CA THR A 125 16.57 77.09 -25.03
C THR A 125 17.30 76.34 -23.91
N GLU A 126 17.76 77.04 -22.87
CA GLU A 126 18.43 76.39 -21.72
C GLU A 126 17.50 75.43 -20.94
N THR A 127 16.19 75.66 -20.96
CA THR A 127 15.21 74.94 -20.12
C THR A 127 14.10 74.23 -20.90
N HIS A 128 13.79 74.66 -22.13
CA HIS A 128 12.67 74.14 -22.91
C HIS A 128 13.00 74.06 -24.41
N LEU A 129 12.48 73.05 -25.08
CA LEU A 129 12.43 72.94 -26.54
C LEU A 129 11.10 73.48 -27.05
N GLY A 130 11.14 74.47 -27.95
CA GLY A 130 10.00 74.81 -28.82
C GLY A 130 10.16 74.10 -30.16
N PHE A 131 9.20 73.27 -30.55
CA PHE A 131 9.30 72.47 -31.77
C PHE A 131 7.95 72.32 -32.49
N THR A 132 8.03 72.08 -33.79
CA THR A 132 6.91 71.73 -34.65
C THR A 132 7.00 70.24 -34.96
N ALA A 133 5.88 69.54 -34.89
CA ALA A 133 5.75 68.12 -35.22
C ALA A 133 4.72 67.95 -36.34
N GLU A 134 5.16 67.45 -37.49
CA GLU A 134 4.33 67.15 -38.66
C GLU A 134 4.14 65.64 -38.78
N PHE A 135 2.90 65.18 -38.82
CA PHE A 135 2.55 63.77 -38.95
C PHE A 135 1.78 63.53 -40.24
N ARG A 136 2.22 62.54 -41.03
CA ARG A 136 1.47 62.01 -42.17
C ARG A 136 0.77 60.72 -41.74
N VAL A 137 -0.55 60.70 -41.92
CA VAL A 137 -1.43 59.59 -41.56
C VAL A 137 -2.21 59.16 -42.80
N GLN A 138 -2.31 57.87 -43.05
CA GLN A 138 -3.19 57.28 -44.06
C GLN A 138 -4.24 56.41 -43.36
N LEU A 139 -5.52 56.58 -43.70
CA LEU A 139 -6.59 55.73 -43.17
C LEU A 139 -6.75 54.49 -44.07
N ILE A 140 -6.69 53.28 -43.53
CA ILE A 140 -6.67 52.03 -44.32
C ILE A 140 -8.02 51.32 -44.32
N GLN A 141 -8.71 51.20 -43.18
CA GLN A 141 -10.01 50.50 -43.10
C GLN A 141 -11.18 51.27 -42.43
N PRO A 142 -11.26 52.62 -42.45
CA PRO A 142 -12.38 53.31 -41.80
C PRO A 142 -13.73 52.88 -42.40
N ALA A 143 -14.61 52.34 -41.55
CA ALA A 143 -16.02 52.24 -41.89
C ALA A 143 -16.55 53.63 -42.24
N LYS A 144 -17.24 53.74 -43.38
CA LYS A 144 -17.55 55.03 -44.00
C LYS A 144 -18.29 55.97 -43.02
N ASP A 145 -17.71 57.15 -42.81
CA ASP A 145 -18.16 58.21 -41.90
C ASP A 145 -17.96 57.98 -40.38
N GLN A 146 -17.09 57.04 -39.97
CA GLN A 146 -16.62 56.88 -38.57
C GLN A 146 -15.35 57.69 -38.23
N TRP A 147 -15.15 57.99 -36.94
CA TRP A 147 -13.95 58.68 -36.42
C TRP A 147 -12.89 57.66 -35.99
N VAL A 148 -11.70 57.73 -36.58
CA VAL A 148 -10.53 56.91 -36.24
C VAL A 148 -9.66 57.64 -35.22
N LYS A 149 -9.24 56.93 -34.16
CA LYS A 149 -8.37 57.44 -33.08
C LYS A 149 -6.90 57.21 -33.44
N VAL A 150 -6.13 58.29 -33.61
CA VAL A 150 -4.70 58.24 -33.98
C VAL A 150 -3.87 58.82 -32.82
N PRO A 151 -3.25 57.99 -31.96
CA PRO A 151 -2.43 58.46 -30.86
C PRO A 151 -1.09 58.99 -31.38
N LEU A 152 -0.79 60.27 -31.15
CA LEU A 152 0.48 60.89 -31.54
C LEU A 152 1.57 60.74 -30.45
N ARG A 153 1.24 60.05 -29.35
CA ARG A 153 2.14 59.58 -28.26
C ARG A 153 3.14 60.61 -27.76
N LEU A 154 2.75 61.89 -27.70
CA LEU A 154 3.55 63.03 -27.23
C LEU A 154 3.08 63.56 -25.84
N PRO A 155 3.10 62.76 -24.76
CA PRO A 155 2.80 63.25 -23.42
C PRO A 155 3.81 64.30 -22.97
N GLN A 156 3.45 65.10 -21.95
CA GLN A 156 4.24 66.22 -21.42
C GLN A 156 4.63 67.32 -22.44
N SER A 157 4.10 67.30 -23.67
CA SER A 157 4.34 68.32 -24.69
C SER A 157 3.14 69.24 -24.80
N ILE A 158 3.27 70.53 -24.47
CA ILE A 158 2.15 71.48 -24.41
C ILE A 158 1.95 72.14 -25.77
N MET A 159 0.71 72.20 -26.26
CA MET A 159 0.37 72.84 -27.53
C MET A 159 0.37 74.37 -27.40
N ARG A 160 1.17 75.05 -28.23
CA ARG A 160 1.34 76.52 -28.20
C ARG A 160 0.37 77.29 -29.10
N ALA A 161 -0.11 76.66 -30.16
CA ALA A 161 -0.95 77.26 -31.18
C ALA A 161 -1.86 76.20 -31.80
N ALA A 162 -2.98 76.63 -32.38
CA ALA A 162 -3.94 75.74 -33.02
C ALA A 162 -3.27 74.86 -34.10
N PRO A 163 -3.66 73.57 -34.19
CA PRO A 163 -3.08 72.63 -35.14
C PRO A 163 -3.42 73.02 -36.59
N LYS A 164 -2.47 72.84 -37.51
CA LYS A 164 -2.69 73.03 -38.95
C LYS A 164 -2.94 71.68 -39.61
N TYR A 165 -3.94 71.59 -40.47
CA TYR A 165 -4.35 70.35 -41.14
C TYR A 165 -4.42 70.53 -42.65
N SER A 166 -4.04 69.48 -43.39
CA SER A 166 -4.22 69.36 -44.82
C SER A 166 -4.67 67.93 -45.16
N GLY A 167 -5.82 67.80 -45.82
CA GLY A 167 -6.44 66.52 -46.16
C GLY A 167 -7.90 66.68 -46.57
N THR A 168 -8.49 65.62 -47.12
CA THR A 168 -9.90 65.61 -47.58
C THR A 168 -10.92 65.34 -46.48
N GLY A 169 -10.49 65.07 -45.25
CA GLY A 169 -11.32 64.68 -44.12
C GLY A 169 -11.66 65.81 -43.14
N ARG A 170 -12.28 65.43 -42.02
CA ARG A 170 -12.44 66.27 -40.82
C ARG A 170 -11.48 65.80 -39.73
N PHE A 171 -11.05 66.74 -38.88
CA PHE A 171 -10.14 66.44 -37.77
C PHE A 171 -10.48 67.23 -36.51
N PHE A 172 -10.07 66.69 -35.36
CA PHE A 172 -9.86 67.46 -34.12
C PHE A 172 -8.76 66.78 -33.29
N VAL A 173 -8.20 67.49 -32.30
CA VAL A 173 -7.15 66.96 -31.42
C VAL A 173 -7.63 67.04 -29.97
N THR A 174 -7.48 65.93 -29.24
CA THR A 174 -7.76 65.81 -27.80
C THR A 174 -6.47 65.52 -27.04
N TRP A 175 -6.50 65.71 -25.72
CA TRP A 175 -5.41 65.34 -24.82
C TRP A 175 -5.81 64.16 -23.94
N ASP A 176 -4.92 63.19 -23.82
CA ASP A 176 -5.05 61.97 -23.02
C ASP A 176 -3.89 61.90 -22.00
N SER A 177 -4.16 61.43 -20.78
CA SER A 177 -3.18 61.43 -19.69
C SER A 177 -2.05 60.40 -19.88
N GLN A 178 -2.27 59.34 -20.65
CA GLN A 178 -1.30 58.30 -20.96
C GLN A 178 -0.74 58.46 -22.38
N LEU A 179 -1.58 58.80 -23.36
CA LEU A 179 -1.22 58.88 -24.78
C LEU A 179 -0.80 60.29 -25.25
N GLY A 180 -0.97 61.34 -24.43
CA GLY A 180 -0.64 62.72 -24.81
C GLY A 180 -1.59 63.28 -25.86
N HIS A 181 -1.07 63.90 -26.93
CA HIS A 181 -1.91 64.37 -28.03
C HIS A 181 -2.50 63.20 -28.81
N VAL A 182 -3.82 63.17 -28.93
CA VAL A 182 -4.58 62.18 -29.72
C VAL A 182 -5.32 62.92 -30.82
N LEU A 183 -5.07 62.55 -32.06
CA LEU A 183 -5.73 63.07 -33.24
C LEU A 183 -6.93 62.19 -33.58
N TRP A 184 -8.08 62.80 -33.82
CA TRP A 184 -9.25 62.12 -34.35
C TRP A 184 -9.43 62.53 -35.81
N LEU A 185 -9.48 61.55 -36.71
CA LEU A 185 -9.64 61.76 -38.15
C LEU A 185 -10.91 61.07 -38.66
N ARG A 186 -11.56 61.69 -39.64
CA ARG A 186 -12.69 61.12 -40.36
C ARG A 186 -12.58 61.48 -41.84
N GLY A 187 -12.34 60.46 -42.67
CA GLY A 187 -12.12 60.58 -44.10
C GLY A 187 -12.43 59.27 -44.83
N ASP A 188 -12.28 59.26 -46.15
CA ASP A 188 -12.48 58.07 -46.96
C ASP A 188 -11.32 57.07 -46.82
N ILE A 189 -11.57 55.81 -47.19
CA ILE A 189 -10.58 54.74 -47.25
C ILE A 189 -9.41 55.13 -48.17
N ASN A 190 -8.17 54.89 -47.72
CA ASN A 190 -6.91 55.29 -48.34
C ASN A 190 -6.72 56.81 -48.54
N SER A 191 -7.47 57.66 -47.83
CA SER A 191 -7.20 59.09 -47.81
C SER A 191 -5.97 59.43 -46.95
N GLN A 192 -5.16 60.38 -47.43
CA GLN A 192 -3.96 60.86 -46.75
C GLN A 192 -4.22 62.20 -46.05
N HIS A 193 -3.67 62.34 -44.86
CA HIS A 193 -3.91 63.43 -43.93
C HIS A 193 -2.58 63.89 -43.31
N VAL A 194 -2.30 65.19 -43.39
CA VAL A 194 -1.12 65.81 -42.76
C VAL A 194 -1.58 66.76 -41.68
N ILE A 195 -1.08 66.56 -40.45
CA ILE A 195 -1.32 67.42 -39.30
C ILE A 195 0.00 68.00 -38.80
N THR A 196 0.01 69.29 -38.46
CA THR A 196 1.19 69.98 -37.92
C THR A 196 0.85 70.61 -36.57
N LEU A 197 1.51 70.16 -35.51
CA LEU A 197 1.39 70.66 -34.15
C LEU A 197 2.57 71.58 -33.80
N ASN A 198 2.31 72.68 -33.10
CA ASN A 198 3.35 73.55 -32.53
C ASN A 198 3.37 73.36 -31.01
N LEU A 199 4.50 72.86 -30.48
CA LEU A 199 4.61 72.27 -29.15
C LEU A 199 5.80 72.84 -28.35
N THR A 200 5.71 72.75 -27.03
CA THR A 200 6.84 72.94 -26.11
C THR A 200 7.00 71.77 -25.17
N ARG A 201 8.24 71.33 -24.95
CA ARG A 201 8.65 70.29 -24.00
C ARG A 201 9.76 70.86 -23.08
N PRO A 202 9.73 70.63 -21.75
CA PRO A 202 10.89 70.94 -20.90
C PRO A 202 12.07 70.02 -21.22
N LEU A 203 13.29 70.53 -21.03
CA LEU A 203 14.53 69.78 -21.17
C LEU A 203 15.02 69.32 -19.79
N ARG A 204 15.67 68.15 -19.73
CA ARG A 204 16.30 67.64 -18.50
C ARG A 204 17.78 68.01 -18.52
N GLN A 205 18.32 68.46 -17.39
CA GLN A 205 19.76 68.65 -17.23
C GLN A 205 20.31 67.55 -16.33
N THR A 206 21.26 66.77 -16.86
CA THR A 206 21.89 65.64 -16.18
C THR A 206 23.41 65.87 -16.17
N GLY A 207 23.89 66.56 -15.13
CA GLY A 207 25.28 66.99 -15.03
C GLY A 207 25.64 68.04 -16.09
N GLN A 208 26.60 67.72 -16.96
CA GLN A 208 27.06 68.58 -18.07
C GLN A 208 26.28 68.34 -19.38
N VAL A 209 25.30 67.43 -19.39
CA VAL A 209 24.50 67.08 -20.57
C VAL A 209 23.10 67.65 -20.43
N THR A 210 22.63 68.37 -21.45
CA THR A 210 21.22 68.73 -21.61
C THR A 210 20.54 67.69 -22.47
N GLU A 211 19.43 67.11 -22.01
CA GLU A 211 18.73 65.99 -22.62
C GLU A 211 17.30 66.38 -23.03
N LEU A 212 16.96 66.04 -24.27
CA LEU A 212 15.61 65.96 -24.78
C LEU A 212 15.10 64.53 -24.63
N LEU A 213 13.98 64.36 -23.92
CA LEU A 213 13.22 63.11 -23.89
C LEU A 213 11.85 63.35 -24.53
N LEU A 214 11.54 62.61 -25.60
CA LEU A 214 10.25 62.62 -26.28
C LEU A 214 9.76 61.19 -26.48
N GLN A 215 8.63 60.85 -25.88
CA GLN A 215 7.82 59.75 -26.39
C GLN A 215 7.16 60.20 -27.69
N ILE A 216 7.05 59.31 -28.67
CA ILE A 216 6.58 59.57 -30.03
C ILE A 216 5.80 58.36 -30.59
N PRO A 217 5.02 58.48 -31.68
CA PRO A 217 4.25 57.36 -32.19
C PRO A 217 5.12 56.42 -33.03
N ALA A 218 4.70 55.16 -33.17
CA ALA A 218 5.40 54.14 -33.95
C ALA A 218 5.35 54.49 -35.46
N ALA A 219 6.31 55.27 -35.91
CA ALA A 219 6.41 55.79 -37.28
C ALA A 219 7.87 56.06 -37.65
N ARG A 220 8.18 56.10 -38.96
CA ARG A 220 9.49 56.54 -39.43
C ARG A 220 9.68 58.00 -39.08
N SER A 221 10.56 58.28 -38.12
CA SER A 221 10.68 59.58 -37.49
C SER A 221 11.97 60.27 -37.89
N GLN A 222 11.90 61.59 -38.08
CA GLN A 222 13.06 62.41 -38.45
C GLN A 222 13.05 63.71 -37.67
N PHE A 223 14.14 64.00 -36.96
CA PHE A 223 14.41 65.34 -36.49
C PHE A 223 15.15 66.09 -37.60
N ARG A 224 14.39 66.79 -38.44
CA ARG A 224 14.91 67.50 -39.63
C ARG A 224 15.86 68.64 -39.22
N GLN A 225 15.57 69.30 -38.10
CA GLN A 225 16.46 70.31 -37.53
C GLN A 225 16.19 70.51 -36.01
N LEU A 226 17.17 70.19 -35.17
CA LEU A 226 17.21 70.54 -33.75
C LEU A 226 18.33 71.57 -33.52
N LEU A 227 17.97 72.84 -33.33
CA LEU A 227 18.93 73.92 -33.14
C LEU A 227 19.13 74.21 -31.65
N VAL A 228 20.33 73.99 -31.13
CA VAL A 228 20.68 74.12 -29.70
C VAL A 228 21.48 75.40 -29.44
N PRO A 229 21.31 76.05 -28.27
CA PRO A 229 21.95 77.34 -27.93
C PRO A 229 23.39 77.16 -27.41
N VAL A 230 24.13 76.23 -28.02
CA VAL A 230 25.49 75.86 -27.64
C VAL A 230 26.31 75.78 -28.92
N ALA A 231 27.46 76.46 -28.99
CA ALA A 231 28.36 76.41 -30.14
C ALA A 231 29.24 75.15 -30.08
N LYS A 232 29.45 74.49 -31.22
CA LYS A 232 30.22 73.23 -31.33
C LYS A 232 29.77 72.14 -30.36
N ALA A 233 28.46 72.02 -30.13
CA ALA A 233 27.92 71.03 -29.22
C ALA A 233 28.15 69.60 -29.76
N GLN A 234 28.66 68.70 -28.92
CA GLN A 234 28.71 67.27 -29.24
C GLN A 234 27.39 66.60 -28.87
N ALA A 235 26.85 65.78 -29.76
CA ALA A 235 25.65 64.99 -29.52
C ALA A 235 25.95 63.79 -28.60
N VAL A 236 25.04 63.53 -27.66
CA VAL A 236 25.04 62.38 -26.75
C VAL A 236 23.78 61.57 -27.06
N ALA A 237 23.87 60.73 -28.11
CA ALA A 237 22.70 60.20 -28.82
C ALA A 237 22.68 58.67 -28.98
N GLY A 238 23.52 57.95 -28.23
CA GLY A 238 23.62 56.49 -28.33
C GLY A 238 24.11 56.04 -29.72
N GLU A 239 23.38 55.13 -30.36
CA GLU A 239 23.67 54.62 -31.71
C GLU A 239 23.06 55.48 -32.85
N LEU A 240 22.43 56.63 -32.56
CA LEU A 240 21.83 57.48 -33.60
C LEU A 240 22.92 58.09 -34.52
N GLU A 241 22.73 57.99 -35.84
CA GLU A 241 23.59 58.67 -36.81
C GLU A 241 23.22 60.16 -36.90
N VAL A 242 23.97 61.00 -36.17
CA VAL A 242 23.68 62.44 -36.04
C VAL A 242 24.48 63.27 -37.03
N ARG A 243 23.78 63.92 -37.97
CA ARG A 243 24.36 64.94 -38.83
C ARG A 243 24.42 66.27 -38.07
N THR A 244 25.62 66.71 -37.77
CA THR A 244 25.87 67.98 -37.06
C THR A 244 26.31 69.07 -38.03
N SER A 245 25.59 70.18 -38.05
CA SER A 245 26.00 71.42 -38.71
C SER A 245 26.15 72.54 -37.67
N ASN A 246 27.35 73.11 -37.58
CA ASN A 246 27.58 74.29 -36.76
C ASN A 246 26.94 75.50 -37.46
N GLY A 247 26.04 76.20 -36.77
CA GLY A 247 25.48 77.46 -37.25
C GLY A 247 26.40 78.63 -36.95
N ASP A 248 25.87 79.85 -37.01
CA ASP A 248 26.56 81.04 -36.49
C ASP A 248 27.07 80.79 -35.06
N ASN A 249 28.18 81.43 -34.70
CA ASN A 249 29.09 81.20 -33.54
C ASN A 249 28.49 80.96 -32.14
N ALA A 250 27.18 80.98 -31.96
CA ALA A 250 26.46 80.70 -30.71
C ALA A 250 25.55 79.45 -30.76
N THR A 251 25.40 78.76 -31.91
CA THR A 251 24.43 77.66 -32.06
C THR A 251 24.92 76.48 -32.87
N THR A 252 24.45 75.27 -32.52
CA THR A 252 24.70 74.03 -33.26
C THR A 252 23.37 73.44 -33.71
N SER A 253 23.32 72.83 -34.89
CA SER A 253 22.13 72.25 -35.47
C SER A 253 22.35 70.75 -35.71
N PHE A 254 21.47 69.92 -35.16
CA PHE A 254 21.48 68.47 -35.34
C PHE A 254 20.34 68.03 -36.25
N ALA A 255 20.59 67.02 -37.10
CA ALA A 255 19.58 66.33 -37.87
C ALA A 255 19.83 64.83 -37.85
N PHE A 256 18.78 64.02 -37.59
CA PHE A 256 18.90 62.57 -37.46
C PHE A 256 17.54 61.88 -37.70
N ASP A 257 17.62 60.64 -38.19
CA ASP A 257 16.47 59.75 -38.39
C ASP A 257 16.43 58.74 -37.24
N PHE A 258 15.23 58.32 -36.83
CA PHE A 258 15.01 57.38 -35.73
C PHE A 258 13.70 56.60 -35.89
N GLN A 259 13.62 55.42 -35.29
CA GLN A 259 12.46 54.53 -35.35
C GLN A 259 12.26 53.83 -34.00
N SER A 260 12.10 54.65 -32.95
CA SER A 260 11.85 54.22 -31.57
C SER A 260 10.62 54.94 -31.02
N GLU A 261 9.85 54.31 -30.13
CA GLU A 261 8.70 54.96 -29.47
C GLU A 261 9.10 56.01 -28.43
N GLU A 262 10.38 56.02 -28.06
CA GLU A 262 11.00 57.02 -27.19
C GLU A 262 12.33 57.49 -27.80
N LEU A 263 12.50 58.79 -27.90
CA LEU A 263 13.72 59.48 -28.26
C LEU A 263 14.35 60.06 -27.00
N VAL A 264 15.59 59.67 -26.71
CA VAL A 264 16.46 60.32 -25.74
C VAL A 264 17.66 60.88 -26.51
N PHE A 265 17.81 62.20 -26.52
CA PHE A 265 18.87 62.89 -27.26
C PHE A 265 19.51 63.97 -26.39
N GLY A 266 20.80 63.83 -26.07
CA GLY A 266 21.56 64.79 -25.29
C GLY A 266 22.54 65.62 -26.11
N TRP A 267 23.05 66.71 -25.54
CA TRP A 267 24.20 67.46 -26.06
C TRP A 267 25.06 68.10 -24.95
N SER A 268 26.35 68.31 -25.22
CA SER A 268 27.33 68.87 -24.25
C SER A 268 28.47 69.67 -24.92
N THR A 269 29.32 70.31 -24.11
CA THR A 269 30.32 71.34 -24.48
C THR A 269 31.79 70.87 -24.51
N GLU A 270 32.06 69.59 -24.77
CA GLU A 270 33.42 68.99 -24.86
C GLU A 270 34.27 69.01 -23.55
N THR A 271 34.01 68.07 -22.62
CA THR A 271 35.04 67.28 -21.84
C THR A 271 34.40 66.39 -20.74
N ALA A 272 33.30 65.70 -21.04
CA ALA A 272 32.60 64.82 -20.08
C ALA A 272 32.68 63.31 -20.39
N VAL A 273 33.41 62.89 -21.43
CA VAL A 273 33.37 61.53 -21.99
C VAL A 273 34.53 60.62 -21.51
N SER A 274 35.50 61.16 -20.75
CA SER A 274 36.73 60.43 -20.36
C SER A 274 36.72 59.84 -18.95
N ALA A 275 35.54 59.59 -18.37
CA ALA A 275 35.39 58.85 -17.12
C ALA A 275 34.29 57.78 -17.25
N ARG A 276 34.52 56.80 -18.12
CA ARG A 276 33.74 55.55 -18.14
C ARG A 276 33.98 54.86 -16.79
N GLN A 277 33.07 55.02 -15.84
CA GLN A 277 33.06 54.18 -14.64
C GLN A 277 32.99 52.74 -15.12
N LEU A 278 34.06 51.97 -14.90
CA LEU A 278 34.06 50.53 -15.11
C LEU A 278 32.96 49.95 -14.23
N ALA A 279 31.86 49.50 -14.86
CA ALA A 279 30.91 48.64 -14.21
C ALA A 279 31.70 47.45 -13.64
N ARG A 280 31.71 47.30 -12.32
CA ARG A 280 32.34 46.14 -11.70
C ARG A 280 31.46 44.94 -12.03
N LEU A 281 31.92 44.06 -12.92
CA LEU A 281 31.12 42.92 -13.35
C LEU A 281 31.29 41.74 -12.39
N GLN A 282 30.23 40.97 -12.21
CA GLN A 282 30.27 39.63 -11.64
C GLN A 282 29.69 38.67 -12.69
N ALA A 283 30.36 37.55 -12.94
CA ALA A 283 29.93 36.57 -13.93
C ALA A 283 29.71 35.19 -13.29
N SER A 284 28.68 34.48 -13.75
CA SER A 284 28.53 33.03 -13.57
C SER A 284 28.48 32.40 -14.95
N VAL A 285 29.44 31.53 -15.28
CA VAL A 285 29.63 31.03 -16.64
C VAL A 285 29.63 29.51 -16.66
N GLU A 286 28.60 28.94 -17.26
CA GLU A 286 28.51 27.52 -17.58
C GLU A 286 29.09 27.30 -18.98
N THR A 287 30.10 26.43 -19.10
CA THR A 287 30.68 26.04 -20.39
C THR A 287 30.48 24.55 -20.62
N SER A 288 29.84 24.17 -21.73
CA SER A 288 29.79 22.78 -22.18
C SER A 288 30.61 22.61 -23.45
N PHE A 289 31.52 21.63 -23.43
CA PHE A 289 32.27 21.17 -24.60
C PHE A 289 31.65 19.88 -25.13
N ALA A 290 31.55 19.77 -26.46
CA ALA A 290 31.13 18.54 -27.13
C ALA A 290 32.20 18.10 -28.14
N VAL A 291 32.71 16.88 -27.97
CA VAL A 291 33.70 16.25 -28.86
C VAL A 291 32.99 15.30 -29.82
N TYR A 292 32.95 15.70 -31.10
CA TYR A 292 32.28 14.94 -32.16
C TYR A 292 33.20 13.89 -32.80
N GLN A 293 32.61 13.00 -33.60
CA GLN A 293 33.30 11.85 -34.19
C GLN A 293 34.50 12.22 -35.07
N ASN A 294 34.47 13.40 -35.70
CA ASN A 294 35.50 13.94 -36.59
C ASN A 294 36.60 14.76 -35.86
N ARG A 295 36.71 14.63 -34.54
CA ARG A 295 37.58 15.46 -33.65
C ARG A 295 37.22 16.95 -33.58
N ASN A 296 36.18 17.44 -34.26
CA ASN A 296 35.71 18.81 -34.01
C ASN A 296 35.24 18.93 -32.56
N VAL A 297 35.57 20.06 -31.95
CA VAL A 297 35.14 20.39 -30.59
C VAL A 297 34.34 21.68 -30.64
N SER A 298 33.05 21.60 -30.32
CA SER A 298 32.26 22.81 -30.05
C SER A 298 32.32 23.15 -28.56
N ALA A 299 32.21 24.43 -28.26
CA ALA A 299 32.04 24.95 -26.91
C ALA A 299 30.85 25.91 -26.88
N ARG A 300 29.95 25.68 -25.94
CA ARG A 300 28.78 26.51 -25.68
C ARG A 300 28.90 27.14 -24.30
N GLY A 301 28.87 28.46 -24.26
CA GLY A 301 28.96 29.26 -23.04
C GLY A 301 27.63 29.94 -22.71
N VAL A 302 27.07 29.67 -21.54
CA VAL A 302 25.98 30.45 -20.95
C VAL A 302 26.57 31.38 -19.89
N LEU A 303 26.68 32.66 -20.24
CA LEU A 303 27.30 33.70 -19.43
C LEU A 303 26.22 34.55 -18.75
N ASN A 304 26.05 34.38 -17.44
CA ASN A 304 25.19 35.23 -16.61
C ASN A 304 26.04 36.36 -16.02
N VAL A 305 25.92 37.58 -16.56
CA VAL A 305 26.73 38.74 -16.18
C VAL A 305 25.89 39.81 -15.48
N GLY A 306 26.27 40.15 -14.24
CA GLY A 306 25.64 41.17 -13.41
C GLY A 306 26.55 42.37 -13.16
N GLY A 307 25.97 43.57 -13.11
CA GLY A 307 26.67 44.82 -12.83
C GLY A 307 26.57 45.22 -11.35
N LEU A 308 27.71 45.28 -10.66
CA LEU A 308 27.80 45.71 -9.25
C LEU A 308 27.71 47.24 -9.16
N GLY A 309 26.47 47.75 -9.08
CA GLY A 309 26.15 49.17 -8.85
C GLY A 309 25.81 49.98 -10.11
N SER A 310 25.77 49.35 -11.28
CA SER A 310 25.36 49.97 -12.55
C SER A 310 24.80 48.91 -13.50
N ASN A 311 23.96 49.29 -14.46
CA ASN A 311 23.52 48.37 -15.50
C ASN A 311 24.70 47.96 -16.42
N VAL A 312 24.65 46.73 -16.94
CA VAL A 312 25.57 46.20 -17.94
C VAL A 312 25.22 46.79 -19.31
N THR A 313 26.14 47.55 -19.91
CA THR A 313 26.01 48.12 -21.26
C THR A 313 26.70 47.26 -22.30
N ASP A 314 27.91 46.83 -22.00
CA ASP A 314 28.80 46.04 -22.85
C ASP A 314 29.91 45.42 -21.99
N PHE A 315 30.44 44.28 -22.45
CA PHE A 315 31.59 43.63 -21.84
C PHE A 315 32.37 42.83 -22.90
N GLU A 316 33.58 42.42 -22.54
CA GLU A 316 34.47 41.66 -23.43
C GLU A 316 34.61 40.23 -22.92
N VAL A 317 34.68 39.27 -23.84
CA VAL A 317 34.79 37.84 -23.53
C VAL A 317 35.97 37.25 -24.31
N LEU A 318 36.79 36.45 -23.64
CA LEU A 318 37.76 35.57 -24.28
C LEU A 318 37.10 34.22 -24.55
N LEU A 319 37.09 33.80 -25.82
CA LEU A 319 36.63 32.47 -26.23
C LEU A 319 37.60 31.38 -25.71
N PRO A 320 37.20 30.10 -25.67
CA PRO A 320 38.13 29.00 -25.40
C PRO A 320 39.36 29.00 -26.33
N SER A 321 40.46 28.40 -25.85
CA SER A 321 41.74 28.39 -26.56
C SER A 321 41.64 27.75 -27.95
N GLY A 322 42.03 28.49 -28.99
CA GLY A 322 42.01 28.03 -30.39
C GLY A 322 40.63 28.02 -31.07
N MET A 323 39.54 28.33 -30.36
CA MET A 323 38.19 28.32 -30.93
C MET A 323 37.80 29.64 -31.58
N SER A 324 36.96 29.54 -32.62
CA SER A 324 36.41 30.69 -33.35
C SER A 324 34.92 30.88 -33.09
N LEU A 325 34.45 32.14 -33.08
CA LEU A 325 33.04 32.46 -32.79
C LEU A 325 32.07 31.96 -33.88
N ILE A 326 31.00 31.28 -33.45
CA ILE A 326 29.79 31.03 -34.24
C ILE A 326 28.79 32.16 -33.95
N ASP A 327 28.44 32.93 -34.98
CA ASP A 327 27.53 34.09 -34.85
C ASP A 327 26.06 33.65 -34.73
N LEU A 328 25.52 33.66 -33.51
CA LEU A 328 24.12 33.36 -33.21
C LEU A 328 23.24 34.63 -33.25
N PRO A 329 22.10 34.64 -33.95
CA PRO A 329 21.20 35.79 -33.97
C PRO A 329 20.50 35.98 -32.61
N SER A 330 20.64 37.18 -32.03
CA SER A 330 20.04 37.54 -30.73
C SER A 330 19.33 38.90 -30.82
N GLN A 331 18.16 38.99 -30.18
CA GLN A 331 17.42 40.26 -30.02
C GLN A 331 17.86 41.06 -28.78
N VAL A 332 18.63 40.45 -27.88
CA VAL A 332 18.96 41.00 -26.55
C VAL A 332 20.37 41.61 -26.51
N PHE A 333 21.31 41.03 -27.26
CA PHE A 333 22.69 41.48 -27.35
C PHE A 333 23.23 41.33 -28.77
N ARG A 334 24.29 42.07 -29.09
CA ARG A 334 25.06 41.94 -30.34
C ARG A 334 26.49 41.54 -29.98
N VAL A 335 27.06 40.62 -30.75
CA VAL A 335 28.47 40.23 -30.61
C VAL A 335 29.27 40.87 -31.74
N SER A 336 30.49 41.31 -31.44
CA SER A 336 31.43 41.87 -32.41
C SER A 336 32.84 41.37 -32.11
N ARG A 337 33.58 40.94 -33.13
CA ARG A 337 34.95 40.45 -32.97
C ARG A 337 35.90 41.63 -32.76
N ILE A 338 36.76 41.58 -31.74
CA ILE A 338 37.78 42.61 -31.52
C ILE A 338 39.06 42.18 -32.23
N PRO A 339 39.53 42.91 -33.27
CA PRO A 339 40.81 42.60 -33.89
C PRO A 339 41.95 42.85 -32.87
N VAL A 340 42.73 41.81 -32.60
CA VAL A 340 43.92 41.87 -31.74
C VAL A 340 45.06 42.49 -32.55
N ALA A 341 45.72 43.53 -32.01
CA ALA A 341 46.91 44.09 -32.62
C ALA A 341 48.13 43.16 -32.38
N GLU A 342 49.02 43.03 -33.36
CA GLU A 342 50.12 42.05 -33.42
C GLU A 342 51.25 42.22 -32.37
N SER A 343 51.01 42.94 -31.26
CA SER A 343 52.04 43.37 -30.30
C SER A 343 51.92 42.78 -28.89
N GLU A 344 51.12 41.73 -28.67
CA GLU A 344 51.10 40.97 -27.40
C GLU A 344 51.53 39.49 -27.60
N PRO A 345 52.76 39.12 -27.23
CA PRO A 345 53.20 37.73 -27.29
C PRO A 345 52.64 36.91 -26.11
N GLY A 346 51.51 36.22 -26.31
CA GLY A 346 51.03 35.20 -25.37
C GLY A 346 49.56 34.77 -25.51
N THR A 347 48.68 35.62 -26.02
CA THR A 347 47.23 35.45 -25.86
C THR A 347 46.56 34.75 -27.05
N LYS A 348 46.68 33.42 -27.16
CA LYS A 348 46.07 32.58 -28.23
C LYS A 348 44.52 32.43 -28.17
N ARG A 349 43.79 33.38 -27.59
CA ARG A 349 42.32 33.31 -27.41
C ARG A 349 41.64 34.43 -28.19
N GLU A 350 40.68 34.10 -29.06
CA GLU A 350 39.88 35.12 -29.75
C GLU A 350 39.09 35.93 -28.72
N LYS A 351 39.01 37.26 -28.94
CA LYS A 351 38.37 38.21 -28.04
C LYS A 351 37.18 38.86 -28.72
N VAL A 352 36.01 38.78 -28.09
CA VAL A 352 34.76 39.33 -28.63
C VAL A 352 34.18 40.36 -27.67
N ARG A 353 33.52 41.40 -28.18
CA ARG A 353 32.73 42.36 -27.41
C ARG A 353 31.25 42.05 -27.56
N VAL A 354 30.59 41.89 -26.42
CA VAL A 354 29.15 41.72 -26.33
C VAL A 354 28.54 43.05 -25.90
N SER A 355 27.71 43.63 -26.76
CA SER A 355 26.99 44.89 -26.52
C SER A 355 25.51 44.59 -26.25
N ILE A 356 24.96 45.10 -25.15
CA ILE A 356 23.58 44.82 -24.74
C ILE A 356 22.64 45.85 -25.36
N VAL A 357 21.60 45.39 -26.07
CA VAL A 357 20.68 46.26 -26.84
C VAL A 357 19.88 47.20 -25.94
N ARG A 358 19.61 46.81 -24.68
CA ARG A 358 19.05 47.66 -23.63
C ARG A 358 19.81 47.41 -22.32
N PRO A 359 20.48 48.42 -21.72
CA PRO A 359 21.27 48.21 -20.50
C PRO A 359 20.43 47.67 -19.34
N GLN A 360 20.83 46.52 -18.78
CA GLN A 360 20.11 45.80 -17.71
C GLN A 360 21.03 45.49 -16.53
N PRO A 361 20.51 45.34 -15.29
CA PRO A 361 21.35 45.04 -14.12
C PRO A 361 22.01 43.66 -14.19
N ASN A 362 21.34 42.68 -14.80
CA ASN A 362 21.87 41.34 -15.10
C ASN A 362 21.47 40.96 -16.53
N VAL A 363 22.33 40.23 -17.24
CA VAL A 363 22.06 39.71 -18.59
C VAL A 363 22.60 38.29 -18.72
N THR A 364 21.82 37.41 -19.35
CA THR A 364 22.26 36.09 -19.81
C THR A 364 22.66 36.17 -21.29
N VAL A 365 23.87 35.74 -21.62
CA VAL A 365 24.43 35.75 -22.96
C VAL A 365 24.82 34.32 -23.35
N LEU A 366 24.31 33.86 -24.50
CA LEU A 366 24.71 32.58 -25.09
C LEU A 366 25.79 32.86 -26.16
N LEU A 367 26.92 32.19 -26.05
CA LEU A 367 27.98 32.18 -27.07
C LEU A 367 28.26 30.74 -27.48
N GLU A 368 28.46 30.49 -28.77
CA GLU A 368 28.94 29.22 -29.29
C GLU A 368 30.23 29.47 -30.07
N ALA A 369 31.18 28.55 -29.96
CA ALA A 369 32.47 28.60 -30.63
C ALA A 369 32.87 27.18 -31.08
N GLU A 370 33.60 27.07 -32.18
CA GLU A 370 34.07 25.79 -32.72
C GLU A 370 35.58 25.80 -32.94
N LEU A 371 36.21 24.67 -32.62
CA LEU A 371 37.52 24.27 -33.11
C LEU A 371 37.32 23.26 -34.25
N THR A 372 37.62 23.68 -35.47
CA THR A 372 37.79 22.78 -36.61
C THR A 372 39.22 22.27 -36.61
N TYR A 373 39.41 20.95 -36.62
CA TYR A 373 40.74 20.34 -36.68
C TYR A 373 41.23 20.31 -38.13
N ASP A 374 42.48 20.70 -38.39
CA ASP A 374 43.12 20.59 -39.70
C ASP A 374 43.93 19.28 -39.74
N GLU A 375 43.69 18.40 -40.73
CA GLU A 375 44.21 17.02 -40.76
C GLU A 375 45.74 16.90 -40.79
N THR A 376 46.45 18.02 -40.93
CA THR A 376 47.91 18.07 -41.13
C THR A 376 48.75 18.26 -39.86
N GLU A 377 48.15 18.65 -38.73
CA GLU A 377 48.85 18.70 -37.43
C GLU A 377 48.53 17.48 -36.56
N MET A 378 49.50 17.05 -35.74
CA MET A 378 49.46 15.79 -34.99
C MET A 378 49.36 15.96 -33.47
N ASP A 379 48.89 17.13 -32.99
CA ASP A 379 48.71 17.36 -31.54
C ASP A 379 47.38 16.78 -31.06
N THR A 380 47.44 15.82 -30.14
CA THR A 380 46.28 15.20 -29.49
C THR A 380 45.88 15.90 -28.19
N ASN A 381 46.64 16.91 -27.74
CA ASN A 381 46.39 17.65 -26.51
C ASN A 381 45.45 18.84 -26.77
N GLN A 382 44.19 18.71 -26.38
CA GLN A 382 43.22 19.80 -26.43
C GLN A 382 43.15 20.57 -25.10
N SER A 383 43.14 21.90 -25.16
CA SER A 383 42.85 22.75 -24.00
C SER A 383 41.35 22.99 -23.88
N PHE A 384 40.78 22.67 -22.72
CA PHE A 384 39.37 22.87 -22.39
C PHE A 384 39.22 24.03 -21.40
N ASN A 385 39.75 25.21 -21.75
CA ASN A 385 39.60 26.43 -20.95
C ASN A 385 38.27 27.12 -21.31
N GLY A 386 37.39 27.35 -20.33
CA GLY A 386 36.05 27.92 -20.56
C GLY A 386 36.05 29.41 -20.94
N PHE A 387 34.85 29.92 -21.28
CA PHE A 387 34.66 31.33 -21.62
C PHE A 387 34.98 32.25 -20.42
N GLU A 388 35.64 33.38 -20.67
CA GLU A 388 36.11 34.29 -19.61
C GLU A 388 35.65 35.73 -19.86
N VAL A 389 34.97 36.33 -18.88
CA VAL A 389 34.48 37.72 -18.92
C VAL A 389 35.58 38.67 -18.42
N VAL A 390 36.17 39.41 -19.35
CA VAL A 390 37.28 40.32 -19.09
C VAL A 390 36.83 41.47 -18.19
N GLY A 391 37.53 41.67 -17.06
CA GLY A 391 37.22 42.73 -16.10
C GLY A 391 36.16 42.37 -15.06
N ALA A 392 35.69 41.12 -15.01
CA ALA A 392 34.86 40.64 -13.90
C ALA A 392 35.67 40.59 -12.59
N VAL A 393 35.10 41.14 -11.51
CA VAL A 393 35.68 41.10 -10.14
C VAL A 393 35.61 39.69 -9.55
N LYS A 394 34.63 38.91 -9.98
CA LYS A 394 34.51 37.48 -9.68
C LYS A 394 33.84 36.77 -10.86
N GLN A 395 34.44 35.67 -11.31
CA GLN A 395 33.80 34.70 -12.19
C GLN A 395 33.92 33.31 -11.57
N SER A 396 32.79 32.58 -11.55
CA SER A 396 32.69 31.18 -11.15
C SER A 396 31.76 30.43 -12.10
N GLY A 397 31.70 29.12 -12.02
CA GLY A 397 30.69 28.33 -12.73
C GLY A 397 31.09 26.88 -12.95
N ASN A 398 30.42 26.25 -13.90
CA ASN A 398 30.58 24.84 -14.21
C ASN A 398 31.20 24.67 -15.59
N LEU A 399 31.99 23.62 -15.75
CA LEU A 399 32.56 23.19 -17.01
C LEU A 399 32.20 21.72 -17.21
N SER A 400 31.54 21.39 -18.32
CA SER A 400 31.29 20.00 -18.71
C SER A 400 32.01 19.67 -20.00
N ILE A 401 32.58 18.46 -20.08
CA ILE A 401 33.14 17.89 -21.31
C ILE A 401 32.32 16.65 -21.64
N SER A 402 31.69 16.65 -22.81
CA SER A 402 30.93 15.53 -23.35
C SER A 402 31.61 14.93 -24.57
N THR A 403 31.66 13.60 -24.67
CA THR A 403 32.23 12.89 -25.84
C THR A 403 31.18 12.01 -26.51
N THR A 404 31.32 11.84 -27.83
CA THR A 404 30.58 10.84 -28.59
C THR A 404 31.21 9.44 -28.47
N ALA A 405 30.39 8.41 -28.70
CA ALA A 405 30.68 6.97 -28.69
C ALA A 405 32.15 6.52 -28.84
N ASN A 406 32.85 7.04 -29.85
CA ASN A 406 34.14 6.54 -30.35
C ASN A 406 35.37 7.23 -29.72
N TRP A 407 35.16 8.30 -28.92
CA TRP A 407 36.25 9.11 -28.35
C TRP A 407 36.18 9.15 -26.82
N ASP A 408 37.33 9.04 -26.18
CA ASP A 408 37.53 9.33 -24.75
C ASP A 408 38.47 10.54 -24.57
N VAL A 409 38.36 11.21 -23.43
CA VAL A 409 39.16 12.40 -23.08
C VAL A 409 39.91 12.12 -21.78
N VAL A 410 41.22 11.86 -21.88
CA VAL A 410 42.09 11.70 -20.70
C VAL A 410 42.57 13.08 -20.27
N TRP A 411 41.97 13.64 -19.23
CA TRP A 411 42.23 15.02 -18.77
C TRP A 411 43.16 15.12 -17.56
N GLN A 412 43.84 16.28 -17.47
CA GLN A 412 44.61 16.74 -16.33
C GLN A 412 44.11 18.13 -15.92
N LEU A 413 43.91 18.32 -14.60
CA LEU A 413 43.47 19.58 -13.99
C LEU A 413 44.65 20.30 -13.35
N SER A 414 44.60 21.64 -13.33
CA SER A 414 45.49 22.49 -12.54
C SER A 414 44.77 23.79 -12.14
N GLY A 415 45.07 24.32 -10.95
CA GLY A 415 44.47 25.56 -10.44
C GLY A 415 43.15 25.38 -9.66
N ASP A 416 42.36 26.45 -9.57
CA ASP A 416 41.18 26.58 -8.69
C ASP A 416 39.90 25.88 -9.24
N MET A 417 40.03 24.61 -9.66
CA MET A 417 38.93 23.80 -10.22
C MET A 417 38.84 22.44 -9.51
N ARG A 418 37.61 21.97 -9.25
CA ARG A 418 37.33 20.65 -8.68
C ARG A 418 36.42 19.84 -9.60
N ARG A 419 36.58 18.51 -9.60
CA ARG A 419 35.63 17.58 -10.23
C ARG A 419 34.39 17.43 -9.35
N THR A 420 33.21 17.49 -9.94
CA THR A 420 31.94 17.23 -9.25
C THR A 420 31.65 15.72 -9.26
N PRO A 421 31.21 15.10 -8.14
CA PRO A 421 30.77 13.71 -8.14
C PRO A 421 29.56 13.52 -9.08
N ARG A 422 29.52 12.42 -9.84
CA ARG A 422 28.35 12.07 -10.66
C ARG A 422 27.15 11.82 -9.75
N VAL A 423 26.12 12.66 -9.85
CA VAL A 423 24.80 12.39 -9.28
C VAL A 423 24.03 11.56 -10.30
N PHE A 424 23.83 10.27 -10.01
CA PHE A 424 22.95 9.41 -10.79
C PHE A 424 21.49 9.67 -10.39
N GLU A 425 20.88 10.69 -10.99
CA GLU A 425 19.42 10.70 -11.14
C GLU A 425 19.05 9.86 -12.37
N GLY A 426 18.01 9.04 -12.24
CA GLY A 426 17.79 7.91 -13.14
C GLY A 426 17.35 8.29 -14.56
N SER A 427 17.76 7.46 -15.53
CA SER A 427 17.07 7.30 -16.83
C SER A 427 16.88 8.57 -17.69
N THR A 428 17.93 9.00 -18.42
CA THR A 428 17.82 9.66 -19.75
C THR A 428 19.15 10.00 -20.46
N GLY A 429 20.32 9.73 -19.85
CA GLY A 429 21.59 9.89 -20.57
C GLY A 429 21.79 8.81 -21.65
N ASN A 430 22.04 9.20 -22.90
CA ASN A 430 22.36 8.26 -23.98
C ASN A 430 23.56 7.37 -23.58
N PRO A 431 23.48 6.03 -23.72
CA PRO A 431 24.50 5.10 -23.22
C PRO A 431 25.88 5.23 -23.91
N GLY A 432 25.98 6.02 -24.99
CA GLY A 432 27.22 6.34 -25.68
C GLY A 432 27.92 7.64 -25.29
N ILE A 433 27.30 8.53 -24.50
CA ILE A 433 27.90 9.84 -24.16
C ILE A 433 28.59 9.78 -22.79
N GLN A 434 29.90 10.00 -22.76
CA GLN A 434 30.63 10.25 -21.51
C GLN A 434 30.59 11.75 -21.20
N GLN A 435 30.13 12.11 -20.00
CA GLN A 435 30.22 13.47 -19.47
C GLN A 435 31.16 13.54 -18.26
N PHE A 436 31.98 14.59 -18.23
CA PHE A 436 32.89 14.95 -17.14
C PHE A 436 32.58 16.37 -16.66
N ASP A 437 32.14 16.50 -15.42
CA ASP A 437 31.70 17.77 -14.84
C ASP A 437 32.69 18.31 -13.79
N PHE A 438 32.98 19.61 -13.91
CA PHE A 438 33.89 20.36 -13.06
C PHE A 438 33.23 21.65 -12.59
N GLU A 439 33.63 22.13 -11.42
CA GLU A 439 33.18 23.40 -10.82
C GLU A 439 34.42 24.24 -10.49
N TYR A 440 34.37 25.54 -10.80
CA TYR A 440 35.46 26.48 -10.54
C TYR A 440 34.94 27.77 -9.91
N TYR A 441 35.75 28.37 -9.03
CA TYR A 441 35.39 29.58 -8.29
C TYR A 441 36.16 30.83 -8.71
N ASN A 442 37.14 30.66 -9.60
CA ASN A 442 38.04 31.67 -10.13
C ASN A 442 38.54 31.20 -11.51
N VAL A 443 38.96 32.12 -12.40
CA VAL A 443 39.44 31.80 -13.76
C VAL A 443 40.89 31.30 -13.82
N ALA A 444 41.57 31.20 -12.66
CA ALA A 444 42.92 30.66 -12.55
C ALA A 444 42.91 29.12 -12.52
N TYR A 445 42.43 28.49 -13.59
CA TYR A 445 42.50 27.06 -13.82
C TYR A 445 42.95 26.73 -15.25
N THR A 446 43.41 25.50 -15.45
CA THR A 446 43.68 24.94 -16.78
C THR A 446 43.18 23.51 -16.82
N VAL A 447 42.49 23.15 -17.90
CA VAL A 447 42.14 21.77 -18.24
C VAL A 447 42.80 21.41 -19.56
N VAL A 448 43.64 20.37 -19.56
CA VAL A 448 44.22 19.81 -20.78
C VAL A 448 43.74 18.36 -20.89
N GLY A 449 43.16 17.99 -22.03
CA GLY A 449 42.68 16.64 -22.30
C GLY A 449 43.30 16.06 -23.56
N VAL A 450 43.73 14.81 -23.48
CA VAL A 450 44.22 14.03 -24.63
C VAL A 450 43.03 13.32 -25.27
N LEU A 451 42.80 13.54 -26.57
CA LEU A 451 41.79 12.82 -27.33
C LEU A 451 42.29 11.44 -27.72
N GLN A 452 41.62 10.38 -27.26
CA GLN A 452 41.95 8.99 -27.57
C GLN A 452 40.78 8.28 -28.25
N GLU A 453 41.06 7.59 -29.35
CA GLU A 453 40.07 6.72 -30.01
C GLU A 453 39.86 5.45 -29.15
N ARG A 454 38.60 5.06 -29.00
CA ARG A 454 38.18 4.00 -28.09
C ARG A 454 38.24 2.64 -28.78
N GLU A 455 38.99 1.71 -28.19
CA GLU A 455 39.04 0.32 -28.66
C GLU A 455 37.67 -0.35 -28.52
N ASN A 456 37.18 -0.97 -29.60
CA ASN A 456 35.99 -1.80 -29.56
C ASN A 456 36.18 -2.94 -28.55
N GLN A 457 35.14 -3.30 -27.81
CA GLN A 457 35.19 -4.41 -26.86
C GLN A 457 34.03 -5.37 -27.13
N PHE A 458 34.31 -6.68 -27.17
CA PHE A 458 33.28 -7.70 -27.35
C PHE A 458 33.48 -8.82 -26.34
N ARG A 459 32.53 -8.95 -25.40
CA ARG A 459 32.56 -9.95 -24.34
C ARG A 459 31.48 -11.00 -24.56
N VAL A 460 31.88 -12.26 -24.69
CA VAL A 460 30.96 -13.40 -24.82
C VAL A 460 30.94 -14.19 -23.51
N VAL A 461 29.74 -14.44 -22.97
CA VAL A 461 29.52 -15.28 -21.78
C VAL A 461 28.62 -16.46 -22.16
N PRO A 462 29.19 -17.65 -22.42
CA PRO A 462 28.43 -18.87 -22.74
C PRO A 462 27.78 -19.53 -21.52
N THR A 463 26.49 -19.83 -21.63
CA THR A 463 25.74 -20.71 -20.72
C THR A 463 25.13 -21.86 -21.51
N TYR A 464 25.41 -23.11 -21.12
CA TYR A 464 24.93 -24.32 -21.78
C TYR A 464 23.91 -25.03 -20.90
N LEU A 465 22.63 -25.01 -21.30
CA LEU A 465 21.61 -25.90 -20.71
C LEU A 465 21.58 -27.21 -21.51
N MET A 466 21.85 -28.34 -20.86
CA MET A 466 21.84 -29.68 -21.43
C MET A 466 20.71 -30.50 -20.78
N GLU A 467 19.62 -30.70 -21.50
CA GLU A 467 18.51 -31.57 -21.11
C GLU A 467 18.85 -33.02 -21.44
N VAL A 468 19.08 -33.85 -20.41
CA VAL A 468 19.50 -35.25 -20.57
C VAL A 468 18.28 -36.16 -20.52
N SER A 469 17.89 -36.70 -21.69
CA SER A 469 16.82 -37.69 -21.85
C SER A 469 17.40 -39.11 -22.03
N PRO A 470 16.62 -40.19 -21.87
CA PRO A 470 17.12 -41.57 -22.02
C PRO A 470 17.74 -41.94 -23.39
N THR A 471 17.41 -41.21 -24.45
CA THR A 471 17.83 -41.50 -25.83
C THR A 471 18.65 -40.41 -26.49
N GLN A 472 18.63 -39.18 -25.96
CA GLN A 472 19.34 -38.03 -26.53
C GLN A 472 19.56 -36.95 -25.47
N ILE A 473 20.50 -36.06 -25.76
CA ILE A 473 20.71 -34.82 -25.03
C ILE A 473 20.34 -33.68 -25.96
N ARG A 474 19.48 -32.77 -25.49
CA ARG A 474 19.26 -31.49 -26.16
C ARG A 474 20.08 -30.43 -25.45
N MET A 475 20.69 -29.54 -26.21
CA MET A 475 21.48 -28.45 -25.68
C MET A 475 20.97 -27.12 -26.24
N THR A 476 20.67 -26.20 -25.33
CA THR A 476 20.47 -24.79 -25.62
C THR A 476 21.67 -24.02 -25.07
N ALA A 477 22.52 -23.54 -25.97
CA ALA A 477 23.64 -22.67 -25.61
C ALA A 477 23.24 -21.20 -25.80
N THR A 478 23.15 -20.47 -24.70
CA THR A 478 22.88 -19.03 -24.69
C THR A 478 24.19 -18.28 -24.52
N LEU A 479 24.57 -17.49 -25.51
CA LEU A 479 25.77 -16.66 -25.49
C LEU A 479 25.34 -15.22 -25.21
N ARG A 480 25.55 -14.75 -23.98
CA ARG A 480 25.33 -13.33 -23.64
C ARG A 480 26.50 -12.51 -24.18
N CYS A 481 26.24 -11.76 -25.24
CA CYS A 481 27.21 -10.95 -25.97
C CYS A 481 27.07 -9.49 -25.55
N ILE A 482 27.99 -9.02 -24.71
CA ILE A 482 28.06 -7.63 -24.24
C ILE A 482 29.10 -6.90 -25.10
N TYR A 483 28.71 -5.82 -25.77
CA TYR A 483 29.56 -5.14 -26.75
C TYR A 483 29.73 -3.65 -26.45
N SER A 484 30.82 -3.09 -26.96
CA SER A 484 31.05 -1.65 -27.01
C SER A 484 31.70 -1.24 -28.32
N GLY A 485 31.14 -0.21 -28.96
CA GLY A 485 31.42 0.17 -30.34
C GLY A 485 30.70 -0.72 -31.36
N THR A 486 30.65 -0.28 -32.62
CA THR A 486 29.98 -1.03 -33.70
C THR A 486 30.94 -1.97 -34.42
N GLY A 487 30.51 -3.21 -34.67
CA GLY A 487 31.34 -4.24 -35.27
C GLY A 487 30.58 -5.45 -35.79
N GLN A 488 31.22 -6.15 -36.72
CA GLN A 488 30.87 -7.51 -37.14
C GLN A 488 31.79 -8.48 -36.40
N TYR A 489 31.23 -9.55 -35.87
CA TYR A 489 31.96 -10.55 -35.08
C TYR A 489 31.63 -11.95 -35.59
N GLN A 490 32.66 -12.70 -35.94
CA GLN A 490 32.53 -14.09 -36.34
C GLN A 490 32.60 -14.97 -35.09
N LEU A 491 31.52 -15.69 -34.81
CA LEU A 491 31.45 -16.69 -33.77
C LEU A 491 31.73 -18.07 -34.39
N SER A 492 32.62 -18.83 -33.76
CA SER A 492 32.99 -20.17 -34.22
C SER A 492 33.23 -21.12 -33.06
N GLY A 493 33.21 -22.43 -33.31
CA GLY A 493 33.58 -23.42 -32.29
C GLY A 493 33.55 -24.86 -32.80
N ASN A 494 34.10 -25.77 -32.00
CA ASN A 494 34.06 -27.21 -32.24
C ASN A 494 32.81 -27.83 -31.56
N TRP A 495 31.95 -28.45 -32.36
CA TRP A 495 30.67 -29.07 -32.00
C TRP A 495 30.65 -30.56 -32.41
N LEU A 496 31.81 -31.21 -32.51
CA LEU A 496 31.92 -32.62 -32.89
C LEU A 496 30.98 -33.52 -32.05
N GLY A 497 30.17 -34.33 -32.73
CA GLY A 497 29.21 -35.24 -32.10
C GLY A 497 27.84 -34.62 -31.78
N TRP A 498 27.60 -33.35 -32.11
CA TRP A 498 26.30 -32.70 -32.04
C TRP A 498 25.69 -32.53 -33.45
N GLU A 499 24.36 -32.63 -33.53
CA GLU A 499 23.55 -32.19 -34.68
C GLU A 499 23.02 -30.78 -34.38
N LEU A 500 23.21 -29.83 -35.29
CA LEU A 500 22.66 -28.48 -35.16
C LEU A 500 21.17 -28.48 -35.52
N ASP A 501 20.31 -27.90 -34.67
CA ASP A 501 18.91 -27.64 -35.00
C ASP A 501 18.77 -26.23 -35.61
N GLN A 502 19.02 -25.16 -34.82
CA GLN A 502 18.82 -23.76 -35.23
C GLN A 502 19.72 -22.78 -34.45
N VAL A 503 20.03 -21.61 -35.02
CA VAL A 503 20.73 -20.49 -34.35
C VAL A 503 19.89 -19.21 -34.44
N PHE A 504 19.74 -18.50 -33.33
CA PHE A 504 19.02 -17.23 -33.24
C PHE A 504 19.89 -16.13 -32.63
N GLN A 505 19.67 -14.88 -33.06
CA GLN A 505 20.16 -13.67 -32.40
C GLN A 505 18.96 -12.87 -31.89
N SER A 506 18.99 -12.41 -30.63
CA SER A 506 18.00 -11.46 -30.11
C SER A 506 18.32 -10.04 -30.59
N VAL A 507 17.36 -9.38 -31.24
CA VAL A 507 17.45 -7.97 -31.66
C VAL A 507 16.12 -7.31 -31.31
N ASP A 508 16.17 -6.25 -30.49
CA ASP A 508 15.00 -5.49 -30.02
C ASP A 508 13.85 -6.39 -29.50
N ASP A 509 14.16 -7.28 -28.54
CA ASP A 509 13.28 -8.33 -27.97
C ASP A 509 12.66 -9.32 -29.00
N SER A 510 13.13 -9.33 -30.24
CA SER A 510 12.74 -10.29 -31.27
C SER A 510 13.85 -11.31 -31.56
N LEU A 511 13.50 -12.57 -31.79
CA LEU A 511 14.46 -13.62 -32.20
C LEU A 511 14.57 -13.67 -33.73
N GLN A 512 15.72 -13.29 -34.27
CA GLN A 512 16.04 -13.40 -35.69
C GLN A 512 16.84 -14.68 -35.96
N LEU A 513 16.46 -15.43 -36.99
CA LEU A 513 17.17 -16.65 -37.40
C LEU A 513 18.49 -16.28 -38.08
N VAL A 514 19.60 -16.84 -37.60
CA VAL A 514 20.94 -16.65 -38.19
C VAL A 514 21.27 -17.85 -39.08
N THR A 515 21.71 -17.59 -40.31
CA THR A 515 22.22 -18.64 -41.20
C THR A 515 23.53 -19.18 -40.65
N ALA A 516 23.50 -20.40 -40.13
CA ALA A 516 24.65 -21.13 -39.60
C ALA A 516 24.60 -22.58 -40.06
N GLU A 517 25.73 -23.11 -40.52
CA GLU A 517 25.86 -24.52 -40.93
C GLU A 517 26.97 -25.19 -40.12
N LEU A 518 26.79 -26.48 -39.82
CA LEU A 518 27.77 -27.31 -39.13
C LEU A 518 28.51 -28.16 -40.15
N VAL A 519 29.78 -27.82 -40.44
CA VAL A 519 30.61 -28.51 -41.44
C VAL A 519 31.77 -29.21 -40.74
N ASP A 520 31.89 -30.53 -40.91
CA ASP A 520 32.93 -31.37 -40.27
C ASP A 520 33.08 -31.17 -38.75
N GLY A 521 31.97 -30.86 -38.07
CA GLY A 521 31.94 -30.60 -36.63
C GLY A 521 32.40 -29.18 -36.22
N GLN A 522 32.68 -28.29 -37.18
CA GLN A 522 32.93 -26.87 -36.93
C GLN A 522 31.66 -26.06 -37.23
N LEU A 523 31.22 -25.26 -36.26
CA LEU A 523 30.14 -24.28 -36.42
C LEU A 523 30.78 -22.90 -36.61
N ALA A 524 30.33 -22.14 -37.60
CA ALA A 524 30.72 -20.74 -37.77
C ALA A 524 29.56 -19.90 -38.31
N PHE A 525 29.38 -18.70 -37.76
CA PHE A 525 28.37 -17.73 -38.21
C PHE A 525 28.78 -16.30 -37.82
N GLN A 526 28.14 -15.31 -38.43
CA GLN A 526 28.39 -13.89 -38.17
C GLN A 526 27.29 -13.30 -37.30
N VAL A 527 27.65 -12.37 -36.40
CA VAL A 527 26.71 -11.55 -35.63
C VAL A 527 27.08 -10.07 -35.71
N SER A 528 26.07 -9.23 -35.83
CA SER A 528 26.20 -7.77 -35.91
C SER A 528 25.77 -7.11 -34.61
N THR A 529 26.47 -6.07 -34.19
CA THR A 529 25.97 -5.12 -33.18
C THR A 529 24.90 -4.20 -33.78
N ALA A 530 23.91 -3.77 -33.01
CA ALA A 530 22.97 -2.75 -33.46
C ALA A 530 23.67 -1.39 -33.70
N ASP A 531 23.16 -0.60 -34.65
CA ASP A 531 23.74 0.70 -35.06
C ASP A 531 23.55 1.83 -34.02
N THR A 532 22.80 1.60 -32.94
CA THR A 532 22.46 2.61 -31.93
C THR A 532 23.40 2.59 -30.71
N ASP A 533 24.19 3.67 -30.57
CA ASP A 533 24.83 4.14 -29.33
C ASP A 533 25.72 3.19 -28.49
N SER A 534 26.61 2.45 -29.16
CA SER A 534 27.99 2.15 -28.70
C SER A 534 28.23 1.37 -27.39
N ARG A 535 27.19 0.97 -26.66
CA ARG A 535 27.20 -0.11 -25.68
C ARG A 535 25.84 -0.79 -25.69
N GLY A 536 25.84 -2.11 -25.73
CA GLY A 536 24.61 -2.91 -25.66
C GLY A 536 24.91 -4.35 -25.30
N GLU A 537 23.85 -5.14 -25.21
CA GLU A 537 23.94 -6.59 -25.11
C GLU A 537 22.89 -7.27 -25.98
N PHE A 538 23.23 -8.47 -26.46
CA PHE A 538 22.28 -9.37 -27.11
C PHE A 538 22.62 -10.81 -26.74
N ASN A 539 21.63 -11.69 -26.83
CA ASN A 539 21.80 -13.12 -26.65
C ASN A 539 21.83 -13.81 -28.03
N VAL A 540 22.78 -14.74 -28.21
CA VAL A 540 22.74 -15.72 -29.29
C VAL A 540 22.28 -17.04 -28.70
N ILE A 541 21.24 -17.66 -29.27
CA ILE A 541 20.68 -18.93 -28.80
C ILE A 541 20.98 -19.99 -29.86
N ILE A 542 21.83 -20.96 -29.53
CA ILE A 542 22.15 -22.10 -30.40
C ILE A 542 21.45 -23.34 -29.83
N ARG A 543 20.62 -23.99 -30.65
CA ARG A 543 19.96 -25.26 -30.32
C ARG A 543 20.63 -26.40 -31.09
N ALA A 544 21.03 -27.42 -30.36
CA ALA A 544 21.66 -28.62 -30.91
C ALA A 544 21.25 -29.87 -30.11
N ARG A 545 21.48 -31.05 -30.67
CA ARG A 545 21.16 -32.33 -30.03
C ARG A 545 22.24 -33.39 -30.27
N ARG A 546 22.39 -34.33 -29.35
CA ARG A 546 23.32 -35.46 -29.44
C ARG A 546 22.59 -36.74 -29.05
N GLN A 547 22.59 -37.74 -29.94
CA GLN A 547 22.00 -39.05 -29.62
C GLN A 547 22.83 -39.77 -28.55
N LEU A 548 22.16 -40.40 -27.60
CA LEU A 548 22.78 -41.28 -26.61
C LEU A 548 22.70 -42.74 -27.10
N PRO A 549 23.74 -43.56 -26.86
CA PRO A 549 23.65 -45.00 -27.08
C PRO A 549 22.48 -45.59 -26.28
N ALA A 550 21.68 -46.46 -26.90
CA ALA A 550 20.50 -47.02 -26.26
C ALA A 550 20.88 -47.83 -24.99
N LEU A 551 20.61 -47.27 -23.82
CA LEU A 551 20.86 -47.84 -22.48
C LEU A 551 20.01 -49.08 -22.14
N ALA A 552 19.35 -49.68 -23.13
CA ALA A 552 18.21 -50.60 -22.99
C ALA A 552 18.45 -51.85 -22.12
N ASN A 553 19.71 -52.25 -21.88
CA ASN A 553 20.08 -53.43 -21.09
C ASN A 553 21.14 -53.16 -20.00
N ALA A 554 21.55 -51.91 -19.78
CA ALA A 554 22.58 -51.56 -18.80
C ALA A 554 21.97 -50.73 -17.67
N THR A 555 22.25 -51.09 -16.41
CA THR A 555 21.76 -50.32 -15.24
C THR A 555 22.37 -48.93 -15.16
N ALA A 556 23.57 -48.74 -15.71
CA ALA A 556 24.19 -47.44 -15.94
C ALA A 556 25.12 -47.53 -17.17
N GLY A 557 25.26 -46.44 -17.91
CA GLY A 557 26.27 -46.25 -18.97
C GLY A 557 27.17 -45.06 -18.67
N LEU A 558 28.35 -45.02 -19.30
CA LEU A 558 29.27 -43.89 -19.21
C LEU A 558 28.73 -42.71 -20.04
N LEU A 559 28.67 -41.53 -19.43
CA LEU A 559 28.35 -40.28 -20.07
C LEU A 559 29.61 -39.41 -20.16
N ASP A 560 30.05 -39.13 -21.40
CA ASP A 560 31.25 -38.33 -21.71
C ASP A 560 30.87 -37.16 -22.64
N LEU A 561 30.86 -35.96 -22.06
CA LEU A 561 30.37 -34.73 -22.67
C LEU A 561 31.46 -33.65 -22.67
N THR A 562 32.15 -33.50 -23.79
CA THR A 562 32.91 -32.29 -24.09
C THR A 562 31.92 -31.19 -24.52
N THR A 563 31.92 -30.05 -23.83
CA THR A 563 31.10 -28.90 -24.23
C THR A 563 31.80 -28.14 -25.36
N PRO A 564 31.07 -27.59 -26.33
CA PRO A 564 31.67 -26.72 -27.34
C PRO A 564 32.42 -25.54 -26.70
N GLN A 565 33.47 -25.09 -27.37
CA GLN A 565 34.22 -23.88 -27.00
C GLN A 565 33.96 -22.80 -28.05
N ILE A 566 33.26 -21.73 -27.67
CA ILE A 566 33.01 -20.59 -28.54
C ILE A 566 34.22 -19.66 -28.57
N VAL A 567 34.74 -19.45 -29.77
CA VAL A 567 35.77 -18.47 -30.14
C VAL A 567 35.09 -17.34 -30.92
N ALA A 568 35.29 -16.10 -30.47
CA ALA A 568 34.91 -14.92 -31.24
C ALA A 568 36.15 -14.34 -31.93
N SER A 569 35.97 -13.82 -33.15
CA SER A 569 36.95 -13.01 -33.88
C SER A 569 36.27 -11.78 -34.50
N SER A 570 37.04 -10.76 -34.87
CA SER A 570 36.53 -9.56 -35.56
C SER A 570 37.46 -9.16 -36.70
N GLU A 571 36.88 -8.54 -37.73
CA GLU A 571 37.63 -7.98 -38.87
C GLU A 571 38.26 -6.61 -38.54
N LYS A 572 37.79 -5.94 -37.49
CA LYS A 572 38.36 -4.70 -36.96
C LYS A 572 39.18 -5.00 -35.68
N ASN A 573 40.10 -4.10 -35.33
CA ASN A 573 40.79 -4.16 -34.04
C ASN A 573 39.77 -3.98 -32.90
N ALA A 574 39.41 -5.08 -32.25
CA ALA A 574 38.51 -5.13 -31.11
C ALA A 574 39.08 -6.09 -30.05
N SER A 575 39.06 -5.67 -28.80
CA SER A 575 39.44 -6.51 -27.67
C SER A 575 38.35 -7.54 -27.38
N ILE A 576 38.70 -8.82 -27.51
CA ILE A 576 37.77 -9.94 -27.35
C ILE A 576 37.96 -10.55 -25.96
N LEU A 577 36.90 -10.52 -25.16
CA LEU A 577 36.89 -11.00 -23.79
C LEU A 577 35.98 -12.23 -23.68
N ARG A 578 36.44 -13.27 -22.97
CA ARG A 578 35.59 -14.42 -22.64
C ARG A 578 35.17 -14.32 -21.17
N GLY A 579 33.89 -14.53 -20.92
CA GLY A 579 33.34 -14.67 -19.56
C GLY A 579 33.57 -16.07 -18.99
N PRO A 580 33.24 -16.28 -17.70
CA PRO A 580 33.10 -17.62 -17.17
C PRO A 580 32.01 -18.37 -17.96
N GLN A 581 32.20 -19.68 -18.16
CA GLN A 581 31.22 -20.53 -18.83
C GLN A 581 30.48 -21.34 -17.78
N SER A 582 29.15 -21.46 -17.93
CA SER A 582 28.32 -22.29 -17.05
C SER A 582 27.68 -23.43 -17.85
N VAL A 583 27.66 -24.63 -17.27
CA VAL A 583 27.12 -25.86 -17.83
C VAL A 583 26.09 -26.40 -16.85
N VAL A 584 24.82 -26.43 -17.28
CA VAL A 584 23.69 -26.91 -16.50
C VAL A 584 23.22 -28.23 -17.10
N LEU A 585 23.36 -29.32 -16.37
CA LEU A 585 22.85 -30.63 -16.74
C LEU A 585 21.52 -30.85 -16.04
N GLN A 586 20.44 -30.81 -16.80
CA GLN A 586 19.08 -31.07 -16.32
C GLN A 586 18.67 -32.48 -16.74
N PRO A 587 18.76 -33.49 -15.86
CA PRO A 587 18.20 -34.81 -16.13
C PRO A 587 16.67 -34.74 -16.20
N ALA A 588 16.09 -35.57 -17.06
CA ALA A 588 14.66 -35.91 -17.00
C ALA A 588 14.36 -36.77 -15.76
N ASP A 589 13.14 -36.74 -15.23
CA ASP A 589 12.85 -37.39 -13.93
C ASP A 589 13.08 -38.92 -13.87
N ASN A 590 13.10 -39.63 -15.00
CA ASN A 590 13.45 -41.06 -15.07
C ASN A 590 14.94 -41.32 -15.36
N VAL A 591 15.75 -40.29 -15.55
CA VAL A 591 17.20 -40.39 -15.75
C VAL A 591 17.90 -40.18 -14.41
N GLU A 592 18.79 -41.09 -14.04
CA GLU A 592 19.69 -40.92 -12.91
C GLU A 592 21.06 -40.50 -13.43
N LEU A 593 21.54 -39.33 -13.02
CA LEU A 593 22.82 -38.78 -13.43
C LEU A 593 23.74 -38.62 -12.23
N VAL A 594 24.85 -39.36 -12.20
CA VAL A 594 25.84 -39.31 -11.13
C VAL A 594 27.17 -38.79 -11.69
N PRO A 595 27.66 -37.61 -11.26
CA PRO A 595 28.92 -37.05 -11.75
C PRO A 595 30.13 -37.84 -11.22
N ASP A 596 31.15 -38.02 -12.06
CA ASP A 596 32.44 -38.58 -11.66
C ASP A 596 33.43 -37.43 -11.42
N SER A 597 33.52 -36.99 -10.17
CA SER A 597 34.33 -35.82 -9.78
C SER A 597 35.83 -35.99 -9.98
N GLU A 598 36.34 -37.21 -10.18
CA GLU A 598 37.77 -37.43 -10.44
C GLU A 598 38.15 -37.25 -11.93
N ASN A 599 37.18 -37.47 -12.84
CA ASN A 599 37.40 -37.45 -14.29
C ASN A 599 36.77 -36.24 -15.01
N ILE A 600 36.16 -35.30 -14.28
CA ILE A 600 35.68 -34.02 -14.82
C ILE A 600 36.87 -33.08 -15.07
N GLU A 601 36.97 -32.53 -16.29
CA GLU A 601 38.04 -31.62 -16.70
C GLU A 601 37.51 -30.20 -16.94
N GLY A 602 38.24 -29.19 -16.45
CA GLY A 602 37.95 -27.76 -16.71
C GLY A 602 36.75 -27.15 -15.95
N LEU A 603 35.94 -27.98 -15.29
CA LEU A 603 34.69 -27.60 -14.62
C LEU A 603 34.78 -27.79 -13.10
N LEU A 604 34.09 -26.93 -12.34
CA LEU A 604 33.85 -27.04 -10.90
C LEU A 604 32.36 -27.07 -10.61
N ALA A 605 31.91 -27.81 -9.60
CA ALA A 605 30.52 -27.76 -9.15
C ALA A 605 30.15 -26.36 -8.65
N GLY A 606 28.98 -25.86 -9.08
CA GLY A 606 28.42 -24.56 -8.70
C GLY A 606 27.00 -24.68 -8.17
N SER A 607 26.34 -23.54 -7.98
CA SER A 607 24.97 -23.42 -7.51
C SER A 607 24.07 -22.77 -8.56
N LEU A 608 22.76 -23.04 -8.53
CA LEU A 608 21.78 -22.38 -9.40
C LEU A 608 21.76 -20.85 -9.21
N SER A 609 22.09 -20.39 -8.01
CA SER A 609 22.24 -18.97 -7.66
C SER A 609 23.31 -18.23 -8.46
N ASP A 610 24.24 -18.97 -9.07
CA ASP A 610 25.40 -18.42 -9.78
C ASP A 610 25.05 -18.07 -11.24
N ILE A 611 23.83 -18.40 -11.67
CA ILE A 611 23.35 -18.29 -13.05
C ILE A 611 22.10 -17.41 -13.07
N THR A 612 22.10 -16.39 -13.93
CA THR A 612 20.92 -15.58 -14.24
C THR A 612 20.33 -15.99 -15.59
N ASP A 613 19.03 -15.79 -15.76
CA ASP A 613 18.34 -15.82 -17.07
C ASP A 613 18.39 -17.16 -17.81
N VAL A 614 18.33 -18.29 -17.09
CA VAL A 614 18.13 -19.62 -17.68
C VAL A 614 16.71 -20.12 -17.41
N ASP A 615 15.98 -20.35 -18.49
CA ASP A 615 14.68 -21.03 -18.49
C ASP A 615 14.89 -22.54 -18.29
N LEU A 616 14.37 -23.09 -17.20
CA LEU A 616 14.57 -24.49 -16.80
C LEU A 616 13.26 -25.26 -16.95
N PRO A 617 13.25 -26.47 -17.54
CA PRO A 617 12.04 -27.27 -17.64
C PRO A 617 11.58 -27.74 -16.25
N GLU A 618 10.26 -27.87 -16.06
CA GLU A 618 9.59 -28.28 -14.81
C GLU A 618 9.80 -29.78 -14.47
N ASN A 619 11.05 -30.19 -14.29
CA ASN A 619 11.42 -31.51 -13.78
C ASN A 619 11.49 -31.49 -12.23
N GLN A 620 11.22 -32.63 -11.60
CA GLN A 620 11.34 -32.82 -10.14
C GLN A 620 12.80 -32.93 -9.69
N GLN A 621 13.70 -33.36 -10.57
CA GLN A 621 15.13 -33.46 -10.27
C GLN A 621 15.84 -32.10 -10.35
N ALA A 622 16.59 -31.76 -9.31
CA ALA A 622 17.45 -30.58 -9.30
C ALA A 622 18.55 -30.68 -10.38
N PRO A 623 18.78 -29.61 -11.17
CA PRO A 623 19.87 -29.59 -12.15
C PRO A 623 21.24 -29.63 -11.48
N LEU A 624 22.20 -30.27 -12.15
CA LEU A 624 23.60 -30.21 -11.77
C LEU A 624 24.27 -29.01 -12.46
N VAL A 625 24.77 -28.06 -11.67
CA VAL A 625 25.42 -26.84 -12.17
C VAL A 625 26.93 -26.98 -12.08
N PHE A 626 27.62 -26.65 -13.16
CA PHE A 626 29.07 -26.58 -13.23
C PHE A 626 29.54 -25.26 -13.84
N ASN A 627 30.58 -24.67 -13.26
CA ASN A 627 31.20 -23.43 -13.74
C ASN A 627 32.64 -23.71 -14.18
N SER A 628 33.11 -23.04 -15.25
CA SER A 628 34.49 -23.16 -15.73
C SER A 628 35.50 -22.67 -14.70
N LEU A 629 36.67 -23.32 -14.63
CA LEU A 629 37.77 -22.88 -13.77
C LEU A 629 38.16 -21.40 -14.01
N PRO A 630 38.40 -20.60 -12.94
CA PRO A 630 38.97 -19.28 -13.09
C PRO A 630 40.41 -19.41 -13.62
N ASN A 631 40.68 -18.81 -14.78
CA ASN A 631 41.91 -18.94 -15.57
C ASN A 631 42.09 -20.26 -16.36
N LEU A 632 40.99 -20.88 -16.84
CA LEU A 632 41.07 -21.92 -17.87
C LEU A 632 41.90 -21.43 -19.08
N ALA A 633 42.92 -22.20 -19.49
CA ALA A 633 43.78 -21.82 -20.60
C ALA A 633 43.10 -22.06 -21.95
N GLU A 634 43.41 -21.24 -22.96
CA GLU A 634 42.81 -21.35 -24.29
C GLU A 634 43.11 -22.72 -24.92
N GLY A 635 42.06 -23.43 -25.32
CA GLY A 635 42.14 -24.79 -25.87
C GLY A 635 42.02 -25.94 -24.87
N GLN A 636 41.92 -25.67 -23.55
CA GLN A 636 41.55 -26.73 -22.59
C GLN A 636 40.08 -27.13 -22.75
N PRO A 637 39.74 -28.43 -22.74
CA PRO A 637 38.36 -28.88 -22.85
C PRO A 637 37.60 -28.60 -21.54
N LEU A 638 36.32 -28.24 -21.67
CA LEU A 638 35.34 -28.39 -20.61
C LEU A 638 34.67 -29.75 -20.81
N ARG A 639 34.95 -30.71 -19.93
CA ARG A 639 34.51 -32.11 -20.10
C ARG A 639 33.81 -32.58 -18.84
N PHE A 640 32.53 -32.91 -18.98
CA PHE A 640 31.78 -33.61 -17.95
C PHE A 640 31.87 -35.12 -18.17
N VAL A 641 32.22 -35.85 -17.12
CA VAL A 641 32.23 -37.31 -17.06
C VAL A 641 31.33 -37.76 -15.91
N GLY A 642 30.53 -38.79 -16.14
CA GLY A 642 29.66 -39.37 -15.12
C GLY A 642 28.98 -40.65 -15.59
N THR A 643 28.09 -41.19 -14.77
CA THR A 643 27.23 -42.32 -15.15
C THR A 643 25.78 -41.89 -15.32
N VAL A 644 25.14 -42.41 -16.37
CA VAL A 644 23.73 -42.17 -16.69
C VAL A 644 22.96 -43.50 -16.63
N GLY A 645 21.90 -43.55 -15.84
CA GLY A 645 20.99 -44.70 -15.69
C GLY A 645 19.54 -44.31 -15.98
N VAL A 646 18.68 -45.30 -16.22
CA VAL A 646 17.24 -45.07 -16.43
C VAL A 646 16.45 -45.84 -15.37
N ARG A 647 15.70 -45.11 -14.53
CA ARG A 647 14.82 -45.66 -13.50
C ARG A 647 13.44 -45.93 -14.09
N LYS A 648 12.98 -47.18 -13.98
CA LYS A 648 11.60 -47.55 -14.36
C LYS A 648 10.59 -46.88 -13.44
N ARG A 649 9.38 -46.64 -13.97
CA ARG A 649 8.20 -46.18 -13.22
C ARG A 649 8.07 -46.87 -11.86
N SER A 650 7.82 -46.09 -10.81
CA SER A 650 7.48 -46.63 -9.49
C SER A 650 6.17 -46.01 -9.03
N VAL A 651 5.18 -46.85 -8.73
CA VAL A 651 3.87 -46.40 -8.28
C VAL A 651 3.60 -46.96 -6.89
N LEU A 652 3.44 -46.08 -5.91
CA LEU A 652 2.94 -46.42 -4.58
C LEU A 652 1.45 -46.04 -4.52
N VAL A 653 0.66 -46.77 -3.73
CA VAL A 653 -0.75 -46.41 -3.50
C VAL A 653 -1.17 -46.71 -2.07
N ALA A 654 -1.92 -45.79 -1.46
CA ALA A 654 -2.62 -46.00 -0.19
C ALA A 654 -4.13 -46.03 -0.47
N SER A 655 -4.82 -47.07 0.01
CA SER A 655 -6.27 -47.22 -0.11
C SER A 655 -6.95 -47.01 1.24
N SER A 656 -7.91 -46.08 1.27
CA SER A 656 -8.72 -45.74 2.42
C SER A 656 -10.20 -45.75 2.04
N THR A 657 -10.98 -46.68 2.58
CA THR A 657 -12.41 -46.84 2.28
C THR A 657 -13.27 -46.44 3.48
N THR A 658 -14.27 -45.61 3.25
CA THR A 658 -15.37 -45.37 4.20
C THR A 658 -16.62 -46.07 3.69
N ILE A 659 -17.22 -46.93 4.52
CA ILE A 659 -18.49 -47.59 4.26
C ILE A 659 -19.55 -46.96 5.16
N GLN A 660 -20.57 -46.33 4.57
CA GLN A 660 -21.76 -45.88 5.28
C GLN A 660 -22.88 -46.89 5.10
N LEU A 661 -23.43 -47.39 6.21
CA LEU A 661 -24.51 -48.38 6.20
C LEU A 661 -25.87 -47.70 6.36
N GLU A 662 -26.76 -47.94 5.40
CA GLU A 662 -28.16 -47.52 5.43
C GLU A 662 -29.10 -48.74 5.51
N GLU A 663 -30.42 -48.54 5.59
CA GLU A 663 -31.39 -49.63 5.79
C GLU A 663 -31.39 -50.69 4.66
N LYS A 664 -31.08 -50.28 3.43
CA LYS A 664 -31.23 -51.12 2.22
C LYS A 664 -29.97 -51.22 1.35
N PHE A 665 -28.98 -50.37 1.59
CA PHE A 665 -27.73 -50.36 0.83
C PHE A 665 -26.56 -49.90 1.70
N ALA A 666 -25.36 -50.30 1.30
CA ALA A 666 -24.10 -49.77 1.78
C ALA A 666 -23.55 -48.80 0.72
N ALA A 667 -23.23 -47.57 1.13
CA ALA A 667 -22.58 -46.58 0.28
C ALA A 667 -21.08 -46.56 0.57
N PHE A 668 -20.27 -46.66 -0.48
CA PHE A 668 -18.83 -46.75 -0.43
C PHE A 668 -18.21 -45.47 -0.96
N GLU A 669 -17.30 -44.89 -0.19
CA GLU A 669 -16.40 -43.84 -0.63
C GLU A 669 -14.97 -44.32 -0.40
N GLN A 670 -14.29 -44.70 -1.48
CA GLN A 670 -12.93 -45.25 -1.44
C GLN A 670 -11.96 -44.28 -2.09
N VAL A 671 -10.94 -43.88 -1.35
CA VAL A 671 -9.86 -43.00 -1.81
C VAL A 671 -8.62 -43.84 -2.07
N LEU A 672 -8.03 -43.65 -3.25
CA LEU A 672 -6.76 -44.21 -3.67
C LEU A 672 -5.77 -43.05 -3.85
N ASP A 673 -4.86 -42.89 -2.89
CA ASP A 673 -3.80 -41.90 -2.93
C ASP A 673 -2.57 -42.53 -3.59
N TYR A 674 -2.31 -42.16 -4.84
CA TYR A 674 -1.18 -42.62 -5.63
C TYR A 674 0.02 -41.68 -5.51
N GLN A 675 1.22 -42.26 -5.44
CA GLN A 675 2.49 -41.54 -5.60
C GLN A 675 3.26 -42.15 -6.79
N ILE A 676 3.40 -41.39 -7.87
CA ILE A 676 3.98 -41.83 -9.14
C ILE A 676 5.35 -41.18 -9.33
N ALA A 677 6.40 -41.98 -9.38
CA ALA A 677 7.78 -41.53 -9.54
C ALA A 677 8.42 -41.98 -10.86
N TYR A 678 9.41 -41.20 -11.29
CA TYR A 678 10.25 -41.39 -12.48
C TYR A 678 9.51 -41.16 -13.81
N GLU A 679 8.50 -41.96 -14.12
CA GLU A 679 7.77 -41.88 -15.40
C GLU A 679 6.31 -41.51 -15.16
N PRO A 680 5.69 -40.70 -16.03
CA PRO A 680 4.29 -40.37 -15.88
C PRO A 680 3.40 -41.58 -16.18
N ILE A 681 2.17 -41.51 -15.71
CA ILE A 681 1.12 -42.47 -16.00
C ILE A 681 -0.12 -41.73 -16.51
N ARG A 682 -0.77 -42.28 -17.54
CA ARG A 682 -2.06 -41.78 -18.06
C ARG A 682 -3.23 -42.71 -17.74
N GLN A 683 -2.96 -44.00 -17.56
CA GLN A 683 -3.99 -45.00 -17.31
C GLN A 683 -3.64 -45.82 -16.08
N ILE A 684 -4.57 -45.92 -15.13
CA ILE A 684 -4.47 -46.81 -13.98
C ILE A 684 -5.42 -48.01 -14.15
N THR A 685 -5.03 -49.17 -13.64
CA THR A 685 -5.84 -50.39 -13.74
C THR A 685 -6.25 -50.90 -12.37
N LEU A 686 -7.55 -51.13 -12.22
CA LEU A 686 -8.24 -51.52 -10.99
C LEU A 686 -8.90 -52.89 -11.16
N LYS A 687 -8.84 -53.74 -10.14
CA LYS A 687 -9.67 -54.93 -9.98
C LYS A 687 -11.01 -54.50 -9.42
N VAL A 688 -12.08 -54.61 -10.22
CA VAL A 688 -13.43 -54.18 -9.88
C VAL A 688 -14.36 -55.40 -9.85
N PRO A 689 -15.08 -55.65 -8.74
CA PRO A 689 -16.10 -56.71 -8.68
C PRO A 689 -17.26 -56.46 -9.66
N GLY A 690 -17.75 -57.49 -10.36
CA GLY A 690 -18.73 -57.37 -11.44
C GLY A 690 -20.02 -56.60 -11.12
N ILE A 691 -20.50 -56.63 -9.87
CA ILE A 691 -21.71 -55.87 -9.46
C ILE A 691 -21.47 -54.35 -9.36
N VAL A 692 -20.23 -53.94 -9.08
CA VAL A 692 -19.79 -52.54 -9.02
C VAL A 692 -19.52 -51.99 -10.44
N ARG A 693 -19.17 -52.86 -11.40
CA ARG A 693 -18.81 -52.57 -12.80
C ARG A 693 -19.91 -51.93 -13.66
N ARG A 694 -21.04 -51.46 -13.12
CA ARG A 694 -22.07 -50.77 -13.91
C ARG A 694 -21.79 -49.26 -13.91
N PRO A 695 -21.89 -48.55 -15.05
CA PRO A 695 -21.70 -47.09 -15.10
C PRO A 695 -22.67 -46.30 -14.18
N GLU A 696 -23.85 -46.86 -13.91
CA GLU A 696 -24.79 -46.33 -12.91
C GLU A 696 -24.28 -46.43 -11.46
N ASN A 697 -23.43 -47.42 -11.16
CA ASN A 697 -22.96 -47.77 -9.82
C ASN A 697 -21.58 -47.19 -9.51
N LEU A 698 -20.60 -47.27 -10.42
CA LEU A 698 -19.22 -46.81 -10.17
C LEU A 698 -18.94 -45.45 -10.81
N LYS A 699 -18.76 -44.43 -9.97
CA LYS A 699 -18.25 -43.11 -10.36
C LYS A 699 -16.82 -42.94 -9.87
N VAL A 700 -15.92 -42.58 -10.79
CA VAL A 700 -14.50 -42.32 -10.52
C VAL A 700 -14.25 -40.83 -10.66
N PHE A 701 -13.60 -40.24 -9.66
CA PHE A 701 -13.29 -38.81 -9.61
C PHE A 701 -11.79 -38.60 -9.41
N LEU A 702 -11.22 -37.62 -10.10
CA LEU A 702 -9.92 -37.04 -9.82
C LEU A 702 -10.08 -35.87 -8.87
N GLN A 703 -9.38 -35.87 -7.73
CA GLN A 703 -9.37 -34.76 -6.78
C GLN A 703 -8.00 -34.07 -6.80
N LEU A 704 -7.98 -32.79 -7.15
CA LEU A 704 -6.77 -31.96 -7.20
C LEU A 704 -6.63 -31.16 -5.89
N GLU A 705 -5.43 -31.08 -5.32
CA GLU A 705 -5.22 -30.45 -3.99
C GLU A 705 -5.44 -28.92 -3.99
N ASN A 706 -5.43 -28.27 -5.15
CA ASN A 706 -5.49 -26.80 -5.26
C ASN A 706 -6.91 -26.20 -5.35
N SER A 707 -7.98 -26.98 -5.15
CA SER A 707 -9.36 -26.46 -5.22
C SER A 707 -9.86 -25.91 -3.88
N THR A 708 -9.38 -24.73 -3.47
CA THR A 708 -9.87 -23.99 -2.28
C THR A 708 -11.16 -23.20 -2.57
N GLY A 709 -12.16 -23.85 -3.16
CA GLY A 709 -13.48 -23.26 -3.42
C GLY A 709 -14.56 -23.88 -2.54
N GLU A 710 -15.44 -23.06 -1.96
CA GLU A 710 -16.59 -23.52 -1.18
C GLU A 710 -17.63 -24.28 -2.04
N ASP A 711 -17.62 -24.05 -3.36
CA ASP A 711 -18.28 -24.93 -4.32
C ASP A 711 -17.47 -26.21 -4.51
N GLY A 712 -17.99 -27.35 -4.02
CA GLY A 712 -17.38 -28.69 -4.06
C GLY A 712 -17.22 -29.32 -5.46
N SER A 713 -16.87 -28.53 -6.47
CA SER A 713 -16.73 -28.89 -7.89
C SER A 713 -15.30 -29.29 -8.31
N GLY A 714 -14.32 -29.24 -7.39
CA GLY A 714 -12.91 -29.63 -7.61
C GLY A 714 -12.66 -31.13 -7.88
N SER A 715 -13.67 -31.87 -8.32
CA SER A 715 -13.65 -33.31 -8.61
C SER A 715 -14.06 -33.58 -10.06
N SER A 716 -13.07 -33.79 -10.94
CA SER A 716 -13.34 -34.13 -12.35
C SER A 716 -13.74 -35.61 -12.47
N VAL A 717 -14.78 -35.92 -13.24
CA VAL A 717 -15.22 -37.32 -13.47
C VAL A 717 -14.29 -37.97 -14.51
N LEU A 718 -13.64 -39.07 -14.13
CA LEU A 718 -12.75 -39.80 -15.03
C LEU A 718 -13.49 -40.91 -15.79
N PRO A 719 -13.30 -41.04 -17.11
CA PRO A 719 -13.82 -42.16 -17.87
C PRO A 719 -13.03 -43.44 -17.59
N TRP A 720 -13.71 -44.57 -17.65
CA TRP A 720 -13.11 -45.89 -17.48
C TRP A 720 -13.72 -46.92 -18.43
N SER A 721 -12.98 -47.98 -18.72
CA SER A 721 -13.38 -49.07 -19.60
C SER A 721 -12.96 -50.43 -19.05
N VAL A 722 -13.71 -51.47 -19.41
CA VAL A 722 -13.43 -52.86 -19.01
C VAL A 722 -12.38 -53.45 -19.96
N VAL A 723 -11.35 -54.09 -19.43
CA VAL A 723 -10.38 -54.87 -20.21
C VAL A 723 -11.04 -56.20 -20.62
N PRO A 724 -11.21 -56.51 -21.92
CA PRO A 724 -11.94 -57.71 -22.32
C PRO A 724 -11.22 -59.00 -21.94
N SER A 725 -11.84 -59.80 -21.07
CA SER A 725 -11.41 -61.16 -20.76
C SER A 725 -11.51 -62.06 -22.00
N SER A 726 -10.44 -62.77 -22.37
CA SER A 726 -10.39 -63.66 -23.53
C SER A 726 -11.09 -65.02 -23.33
N ILE A 727 -11.88 -65.16 -22.24
CA ILE A 727 -12.52 -66.41 -21.81
C ILE A 727 -14.04 -66.26 -21.99
N GLN A 728 -14.65 -67.11 -22.81
CA GLN A 728 -16.11 -67.21 -22.89
C GLN A 728 -16.66 -67.82 -21.60
N ALA A 729 -17.40 -67.03 -20.82
CA ALA A 729 -18.06 -67.47 -19.59
C ALA A 729 -19.58 -67.60 -19.79
N ASP A 730 -20.17 -68.62 -19.15
CA ASP A 730 -21.62 -68.86 -19.12
C ASP A 730 -22.35 -67.73 -18.36
N THR A 731 -23.56 -67.37 -18.81
CA THR A 731 -24.35 -66.23 -18.27
C THR A 731 -24.75 -66.36 -16.80
N ALA A 732 -24.49 -67.51 -16.16
CA ALA A 732 -24.65 -67.71 -14.71
C ALA A 732 -23.43 -67.29 -13.87
N ARG A 733 -22.27 -66.97 -14.48
CA ARG A 733 -21.03 -66.58 -13.77
C ARG A 733 -20.78 -65.07 -13.71
N GLU A 734 -21.46 -64.28 -14.56
CA GLU A 734 -21.25 -62.83 -14.71
C GLU A 734 -21.40 -62.00 -13.42
N GLN A 735 -22.08 -62.51 -12.39
CA GLN A 735 -22.38 -61.75 -11.17
C GLN A 735 -21.27 -61.76 -10.10
N LEU A 736 -20.22 -62.57 -10.24
CA LEU A 736 -19.18 -62.75 -9.21
C LEU A 736 -17.74 -62.70 -9.71
N GLU A 737 -17.50 -62.51 -11.01
CA GLU A 737 -16.13 -62.39 -11.53
C GLU A 737 -15.52 -61.01 -11.19
N ILE A 738 -14.23 -61.03 -10.84
CA ILE A 738 -13.42 -59.83 -10.58
C ILE A 738 -12.74 -59.48 -11.90
N GLU A 739 -13.13 -58.36 -12.50
CA GLU A 739 -12.60 -57.92 -13.79
C GLU A 739 -11.60 -56.78 -13.64
N GLN A 740 -10.82 -56.54 -14.70
CA GLN A 740 -9.88 -55.42 -14.77
C GLN A 740 -10.53 -54.23 -15.47
N VAL A 741 -10.49 -53.07 -14.83
CA VAL A 741 -11.01 -51.80 -15.34
C VAL A 741 -9.87 -50.80 -15.45
N THR A 742 -9.72 -50.20 -16.62
CA THR A 742 -8.74 -49.15 -16.88
C THR A 742 -9.42 -47.78 -16.80
N VAL A 743 -8.91 -46.89 -15.95
CA VAL A 743 -9.34 -45.47 -15.87
C VAL A 743 -8.36 -44.61 -16.65
N ASP A 744 -8.84 -43.77 -17.57
CA ASP A 744 -8.01 -42.76 -18.25
C ASP A 744 -8.01 -41.47 -17.41
N LEU A 745 -6.82 -41.00 -17.03
CA LEU A 745 -6.61 -39.77 -16.26
C LEU A 745 -6.78 -38.51 -17.12
N LEU A 746 -7.04 -38.64 -18.42
CA LEU A 746 -7.20 -37.58 -19.44
C LEU A 746 -5.90 -36.84 -19.80
N ALA A 747 -4.91 -36.84 -18.92
CA ALA A 747 -3.56 -36.31 -19.12
C ALA A 747 -2.50 -37.26 -18.54
N GLU A 748 -1.23 -36.96 -18.77
CA GLU A 748 -0.10 -37.65 -18.13
C GLU A 748 0.16 -37.05 -16.74
N TYR A 749 0.19 -37.89 -15.70
CA TYR A 749 0.41 -37.49 -14.31
C TYR A 749 1.69 -38.10 -13.73
N ARG A 750 2.42 -37.30 -12.95
CA ARG A 750 3.59 -37.68 -12.15
C ARG A 750 3.46 -36.97 -10.78
N GLY A 751 3.99 -37.55 -9.71
CA GLY A 751 3.84 -37.04 -8.35
C GLY A 751 2.62 -37.60 -7.61
N ALA A 752 2.01 -36.79 -6.74
CA ALA A 752 0.85 -37.16 -5.94
C ALA A 752 -0.45 -37.08 -6.76
N LEU A 753 -1.33 -38.07 -6.60
CA LEU A 753 -2.57 -38.20 -7.37
C LEU A 753 -3.68 -38.85 -6.53
N ARG A 754 -4.72 -38.09 -6.17
CA ARG A 754 -5.86 -38.60 -5.38
C ARG A 754 -7.03 -39.00 -6.29
N ILE A 755 -7.37 -40.28 -6.28
CA ILE A 755 -8.50 -40.84 -7.04
C ILE A 755 -9.58 -41.30 -6.06
N LYS A 756 -10.80 -40.84 -6.28
CA LYS A 756 -11.95 -41.07 -5.40
C LYS A 756 -13.01 -41.88 -6.13
N LEU A 757 -13.32 -43.06 -5.59
CA LEU A 757 -14.31 -44.00 -6.09
C LEU A 757 -15.58 -43.87 -5.24
N ARG A 758 -16.74 -43.75 -5.88
CA ARG A 758 -18.05 -43.79 -5.21
C ARG A 758 -18.92 -44.87 -5.85
N TYR A 759 -19.44 -45.77 -5.03
CA TYR A 759 -20.37 -46.83 -5.45
C TYR A 759 -21.28 -47.29 -4.32
N GLN A 760 -22.28 -48.11 -4.66
CA GLN A 760 -23.28 -48.64 -3.73
C GLN A 760 -23.47 -50.15 -3.93
N GLU A 761 -23.72 -50.87 -2.84
CA GLU A 761 -24.04 -52.30 -2.83
C GLU A 761 -25.36 -52.50 -2.07
N GLN A 762 -26.22 -53.41 -2.52
CA GLN A 762 -27.49 -53.69 -1.83
C GLN A 762 -27.23 -54.49 -0.54
N LEU A 763 -27.79 -54.03 0.58
CA LEU A 763 -27.63 -54.71 1.87
C LEU A 763 -28.59 -55.92 1.95
N PRO A 764 -28.15 -57.10 2.42
CA PRO A 764 -29.06 -58.20 2.71
C PRO A 764 -30.02 -57.86 3.88
N LEU A 765 -31.17 -58.52 3.92
CA LEU A 765 -32.14 -58.40 5.03
C LEU A 765 -31.56 -59.00 6.32
N LEU A 766 -31.01 -58.14 7.17
CA LEU A 766 -30.46 -58.51 8.48
C LEU A 766 -31.56 -58.63 9.54
N MET A 767 -31.43 -59.61 10.44
CA MET A 767 -32.33 -59.81 11.58
C MET A 767 -31.74 -59.20 12.87
N ALA A 768 -32.58 -58.98 13.88
CA ALA A 768 -32.14 -58.48 15.19
C ALA A 768 -31.61 -59.57 16.14
N ASP A 769 -32.04 -60.82 15.95
CA ASP A 769 -31.75 -61.94 16.87
C ASP A 769 -30.66 -62.90 16.38
N SER A 770 -30.18 -62.75 15.15
CA SER A 770 -29.09 -63.53 14.58
C SER A 770 -28.05 -62.62 13.94
N SER A 771 -26.77 -63.00 14.05
CA SER A 771 -25.71 -62.37 13.27
C SER A 771 -25.53 -63.10 11.95
N GLN A 772 -25.41 -62.34 10.87
CA GLN A 772 -25.24 -62.81 9.51
C GLN A 772 -23.95 -62.21 8.93
N ARG A 773 -23.19 -63.05 8.22
CA ARG A 773 -21.99 -62.64 7.50
C ARG A 773 -22.39 -61.92 6.21
N VAL A 774 -21.97 -60.66 6.10
CA VAL A 774 -22.06 -59.82 4.90
C VAL A 774 -20.66 -59.72 4.31
N ASN A 775 -20.53 -59.87 2.99
CA ASN A 775 -19.24 -59.78 2.29
C ASN A 775 -19.27 -58.53 1.42
N PHE A 776 -18.71 -57.42 1.91
CA PHE A 776 -18.67 -56.17 1.15
C PHE A 776 -17.61 -56.23 0.05
N LEU A 777 -17.96 -55.75 -1.12
CA LEU A 777 -17.11 -55.81 -2.30
C LEU A 777 -16.30 -54.52 -2.48
N LEU A 778 -14.98 -54.65 -2.55
CA LEU A 778 -14.03 -53.54 -2.61
C LEU A 778 -13.28 -53.52 -3.95
N VAL A 779 -12.92 -52.31 -4.40
CA VAL A 779 -12.02 -52.12 -5.55
C VAL A 779 -10.56 -52.22 -5.06
N SER A 780 -9.67 -52.82 -5.84
CA SER A 780 -8.24 -52.90 -5.50
C SER A 780 -7.37 -52.51 -6.70
N PRO A 781 -6.28 -51.74 -6.53
CA PRO A 781 -5.30 -51.53 -7.60
C PRO A 781 -4.64 -52.86 -8.03
N ILE A 782 -4.20 -52.94 -9.30
CA ILE A 782 -3.44 -54.08 -9.83
C ILE A 782 -1.95 -53.96 -9.45
N ALA A 783 -1.35 -55.06 -8.99
CA ALA A 783 -0.06 -55.06 -8.31
C ALA A 783 1.19 -55.16 -9.21
N ASP A 784 1.04 -55.35 -10.52
CA ASP A 784 2.18 -55.69 -11.41
C ASP A 784 3.23 -54.57 -11.52
N GLU A 785 2.82 -53.30 -11.36
CA GLU A 785 3.71 -52.13 -11.24
C GLU A 785 3.39 -51.25 -10.00
N VAL A 786 2.37 -51.60 -9.23
CA VAL A 786 1.82 -50.75 -8.15
C VAL A 786 1.97 -51.43 -6.79
N ARG A 787 2.69 -50.79 -5.87
CA ARG A 787 2.84 -51.25 -4.50
C ARG A 787 1.80 -50.61 -3.59
N LEU A 788 0.82 -51.40 -3.15
CA LEU A 788 -0.10 -51.01 -2.08
C LEU A 788 0.65 -50.90 -0.75
N VAL A 789 0.70 -49.70 -0.18
CA VAL A 789 1.44 -49.39 1.07
C VAL A 789 0.53 -49.44 2.29
N GLN A 790 -0.77 -49.16 2.10
CA GLN A 790 -1.79 -49.09 3.14
C GLN A 790 -3.13 -49.51 2.55
N ASN A 791 -3.90 -50.32 3.29
CA ASN A 791 -5.27 -50.71 2.93
C ASN A 791 -6.14 -50.69 4.19
N GLN A 792 -6.96 -49.65 4.35
CA GLN A 792 -7.78 -49.43 5.54
C GLN A 792 -9.26 -49.23 5.17
N VAL A 793 -10.15 -49.72 6.04
CA VAL A 793 -11.59 -49.56 5.93
C VAL A 793 -12.16 -49.06 7.25
N ALA A 794 -12.97 -48.00 7.20
CA ALA A 794 -13.81 -47.54 8.29
C ALA A 794 -15.28 -47.82 7.96
N ILE A 795 -15.94 -48.66 8.77
CA ILE A 795 -17.37 -48.93 8.65
C ILE A 795 -18.10 -48.06 9.67
N ASN A 796 -18.85 -47.07 9.18
CA ASN A 796 -19.65 -46.18 10.00
C ASN A 796 -21.06 -46.77 10.15
N THR A 797 -21.32 -47.40 11.31
CA THR A 797 -22.69 -47.84 11.65
C THR A 797 -23.49 -46.65 12.16
N ARG A 798 -24.56 -46.24 11.45
CA ARG A 798 -25.54 -45.25 11.93
C ARG A 798 -26.45 -45.86 13.01
N ASP A 799 -25.87 -46.29 14.12
CA ASP A 799 -26.47 -46.91 15.33
C ASP A 799 -27.44 -48.10 15.20
N ILE A 800 -27.95 -48.41 14.02
CA ILE A 800 -28.90 -49.49 13.73
C ILE A 800 -28.22 -50.87 13.74
N PHE A 801 -26.94 -50.93 13.36
CA PHE A 801 -26.18 -52.17 13.22
C PHE A 801 -25.10 -52.33 14.29
N VAL A 802 -24.74 -53.59 14.55
CA VAL A 802 -23.50 -53.97 15.22
C VAL A 802 -22.68 -54.77 14.20
N SER A 803 -21.41 -54.41 14.02
CA SER A 803 -20.50 -55.02 13.06
C SER A 803 -19.22 -55.53 13.72
N GLU A 804 -18.80 -56.74 13.39
CA GLU A 804 -17.57 -57.39 13.85
C GLU A 804 -16.81 -58.01 12.65
N PRO A 805 -15.47 -58.10 12.64
CA PRO A 805 -14.73 -58.73 11.54
C PRO A 805 -15.03 -60.24 11.45
N ALA A 806 -15.14 -60.77 10.22
CA ALA A 806 -15.50 -62.18 9.98
C ALA A 806 -14.42 -62.99 9.23
N GLY A 807 -13.18 -62.51 9.16
CA GLY A 807 -12.08 -63.21 8.51
C GLY A 807 -10.70 -62.63 8.83
N ASP A 808 -9.65 -63.42 8.54
CA ASP A 808 -8.31 -63.20 9.10
C ASP A 808 -7.47 -62.14 8.37
N VAL A 809 -7.86 -61.78 7.14
CA VAL A 809 -7.17 -60.78 6.29
C VAL A 809 -7.31 -59.35 6.84
N TRP A 810 -8.42 -59.07 7.52
CA TRP A 810 -8.81 -57.74 8.00
C TRP A 810 -8.71 -57.67 9.52
N GLN A 811 -7.68 -56.99 10.04
CA GLN A 811 -7.41 -56.87 11.47
C GLN A 811 -7.99 -55.58 12.05
N VAL A 812 -8.47 -55.63 13.29
CA VAL A 812 -9.04 -54.46 13.99
C VAL A 812 -7.95 -53.51 14.45
N VAL A 813 -8.02 -52.25 14.01
CA VAL A 813 -7.12 -51.19 14.46
C VAL A 813 -7.58 -50.71 15.85
N ARG A 814 -6.97 -51.22 16.91
CA ARG A 814 -7.20 -50.75 18.29
C ARG A 814 -6.33 -49.53 18.57
N GLY A 815 -6.94 -48.35 18.64
CA GLY A 815 -6.31 -47.08 19.00
C GLY A 815 -7.27 -46.19 19.79
N VAL A 816 -6.73 -45.25 20.56
CA VAL A 816 -7.49 -44.37 21.46
C VAL A 816 -8.60 -43.65 20.68
N ALA A 817 -9.83 -43.74 21.16
CA ALA A 817 -10.94 -42.98 20.62
C ALA A 817 -10.72 -41.49 20.90
N SER A 818 -10.61 -40.67 19.84
CA SER A 818 -10.75 -39.22 19.99
C SER A 818 -12.20 -38.94 20.37
N GLU A 819 -12.43 -38.15 21.41
CA GLU A 819 -13.74 -37.97 22.06
C GLU A 819 -14.80 -37.25 21.19
N GLU A 820 -14.43 -36.83 19.97
CA GLU A 820 -15.29 -36.12 19.01
C GLU A 820 -16.15 -37.02 18.12
N THR A 821 -16.00 -38.36 18.17
CA THR A 821 -16.86 -39.29 17.41
C THR A 821 -17.58 -40.29 18.31
N GLY A 822 -18.64 -39.82 18.95
CA GLY A 822 -19.65 -40.67 19.59
C GLY A 822 -20.42 -41.50 18.58
N GLY A 823 -19.85 -42.63 18.15
CA GLY A 823 -20.49 -43.57 17.22
C GLY A 823 -19.65 -44.82 16.99
N ASN A 824 -20.30 -46.00 16.98
CA ASN A 824 -19.66 -47.29 16.78
C ASN A 824 -19.10 -47.43 15.35
N SER A 825 -17.86 -46.98 15.13
CA SER A 825 -17.12 -47.19 13.87
C SER A 825 -16.16 -48.38 13.97
N LEU A 826 -16.31 -49.35 13.08
CA LEU A 826 -15.38 -50.49 13.00
C LEU A 826 -14.25 -50.14 12.03
N ARG A 827 -13.03 -49.98 12.55
CA ARG A 827 -11.82 -49.70 11.76
C ARG A 827 -10.99 -50.96 11.55
N LEU A 828 -10.76 -51.30 10.29
CA LEU A 828 -10.06 -52.51 9.84
C LEU A 828 -8.89 -52.15 8.94
N GLN A 829 -7.84 -52.96 8.97
CA GLN A 829 -6.66 -52.83 8.12
C GLN A 829 -6.26 -54.20 7.55
N ALA A 830 -5.80 -54.20 6.30
CA ALA A 830 -5.19 -55.35 5.64
C ALA A 830 -3.77 -55.00 5.17
N SER A 831 -2.89 -56.00 5.09
CA SER A 831 -1.53 -55.86 4.55
C SER A 831 -1.45 -56.12 3.04
N GLU A 832 -2.54 -56.58 2.42
CA GLU A 832 -2.62 -56.98 1.02
C GLU A 832 -3.83 -56.33 0.33
N GLY A 833 -3.83 -56.34 -1.01
CA GLY A 833 -4.96 -55.86 -1.82
C GLY A 833 -6.09 -56.87 -1.84
N ALA A 834 -7.16 -56.60 -1.08
CA ALA A 834 -8.32 -57.47 -0.95
C ALA A 834 -9.58 -56.82 -1.52
N THR A 835 -10.25 -57.51 -2.44
CA THR A 835 -11.52 -57.08 -3.08
C THR A 835 -12.77 -57.53 -2.32
N ASN A 836 -12.61 -58.19 -1.18
CA ASN A 836 -13.70 -58.71 -0.35
C ASN A 836 -13.42 -58.43 1.14
N LEU A 837 -14.43 -57.92 1.82
CA LEU A 837 -14.43 -57.58 3.24
C LEU A 837 -15.57 -58.33 3.95
N PRO A 838 -15.28 -59.47 4.60
CA PRO A 838 -16.27 -60.23 5.35
C PRO A 838 -16.49 -59.65 6.75
N VAL A 839 -17.74 -59.30 7.06
CA VAL A 839 -18.18 -58.66 8.32
C VAL A 839 -19.38 -59.43 8.89
N GLN A 840 -19.35 -59.76 10.18
CA GLN A 840 -20.53 -60.24 10.90
C GLN A 840 -21.39 -59.03 11.25
N MET A 841 -22.67 -59.04 10.86
CA MET A 841 -23.60 -57.95 11.12
C MET A 841 -24.87 -58.46 11.81
N ARG A 842 -25.51 -57.62 12.61
CA ARG A 842 -26.86 -57.82 13.17
C ARG A 842 -27.52 -56.47 13.44
N MET A 843 -28.85 -56.41 13.47
CA MET A 843 -29.54 -55.22 13.97
C MET A 843 -29.38 -55.10 15.50
N ARG A 844 -29.35 -53.85 15.99
CA ARG A 844 -29.32 -53.52 17.42
C ARG A 844 -30.75 -53.64 17.98
N ARG A 845 -30.92 -54.28 19.14
CA ARG A 845 -32.26 -54.54 19.72
C ARG A 845 -32.98 -53.28 20.24
N ASP A 846 -32.28 -52.16 20.41
CA ASP A 846 -32.83 -50.93 21.00
C ASP A 846 -33.56 -50.00 20.00
N VAL A 847 -33.70 -50.41 18.73
CA VAL A 847 -34.22 -49.56 17.62
C VAL A 847 -35.72 -49.22 17.73
N THR A 848 -36.42 -49.64 18.79
CA THR A 848 -37.75 -49.11 19.16
C THR A 848 -37.71 -47.87 20.07
N ARG A 849 -36.52 -47.38 20.44
CA ARG A 849 -36.36 -46.03 21.03
C ARG A 849 -35.82 -45.08 19.97
N THR A 850 -36.71 -44.22 19.49
CA THR A 850 -36.39 -43.03 18.71
C THR A 850 -35.39 -42.16 19.49
N SER A 851 -34.35 -41.69 18.80
CA SER A 851 -33.26 -40.93 19.41
C SER A 851 -33.42 -39.44 19.17
N THR A 852 -34.50 -38.85 19.70
CA THR A 852 -34.72 -37.41 19.66
C THR A 852 -33.66 -36.72 20.53
N LEU A 853 -32.74 -35.98 19.90
CA LEU A 853 -31.60 -35.35 20.56
C LEU A 853 -31.81 -33.84 20.68
N ILE A 854 -31.88 -33.32 21.90
CA ILE A 854 -31.91 -31.87 22.13
C ILE A 854 -30.47 -31.38 22.18
N GLN A 855 -30.05 -30.65 21.15
CA GLN A 855 -28.70 -30.11 21.01
C GLN A 855 -28.53 -28.79 21.76
N ARG A 856 -29.52 -27.89 21.66
CA ARG A 856 -29.52 -26.57 22.29
C ARG A 856 -30.89 -26.30 22.89
N ARG A 857 -30.92 -25.71 24.09
CA ARG A 857 -32.15 -25.26 24.74
C ARG A 857 -31.92 -23.89 25.35
N TRP A 858 -32.80 -22.95 25.04
CA TRP A 858 -32.86 -21.65 25.70
C TRP A 858 -34.25 -21.47 26.29
N VAL A 859 -34.32 -21.06 27.56
CA VAL A 859 -35.57 -20.71 28.23
C VAL A 859 -35.46 -19.29 28.76
N GLN A 860 -36.40 -18.43 28.40
CA GLN A 860 -36.55 -17.08 28.94
C GLN A 860 -37.79 -17.07 29.85
N THR A 861 -37.59 -16.80 31.14
CA THR A 861 -38.65 -16.66 32.14
C THR A 861 -38.80 -15.18 32.49
N ALA A 862 -39.85 -14.54 31.99
CA ALA A 862 -40.12 -13.12 32.19
C ALA A 862 -41.20 -12.88 33.26
N LEU A 863 -40.80 -12.31 34.38
CA LEU A 863 -41.65 -11.91 35.51
C LEU A 863 -41.95 -10.42 35.42
N LEU A 864 -43.05 -10.07 34.75
CA LEU A 864 -43.44 -8.69 34.48
C LEU A 864 -44.88 -8.47 34.94
N ASN A 865 -45.13 -7.37 35.65
CA ASN A 865 -46.47 -6.96 36.11
C ASN A 865 -47.26 -8.04 36.88
N GLY A 866 -46.58 -8.93 37.60
CA GLY A 866 -47.21 -10.03 38.33
C GLY A 866 -47.65 -11.22 37.46
N GLN A 867 -47.22 -11.28 36.20
CA GLN A 867 -47.39 -12.41 35.30
C GLN A 867 -46.04 -13.11 35.05
N CYS A 868 -46.07 -14.42 34.84
CA CYS A 868 -44.92 -15.20 34.39
C CYS A 868 -45.16 -15.63 32.93
N ARG A 869 -44.40 -15.04 32.01
CA ARG A 869 -44.34 -15.46 30.61
C ARG A 869 -43.10 -16.32 30.42
N GLU A 870 -43.27 -17.47 29.80
CA GLU A 870 -42.15 -18.32 29.38
C GLU A 870 -42.04 -18.35 27.86
N ARG A 871 -40.79 -18.34 27.38
CA ARG A 871 -40.41 -18.59 26.00
C ARG A 871 -39.34 -19.67 26.03
N MET A 872 -39.55 -20.76 25.28
CA MET A 872 -38.65 -21.89 25.24
C MET A 872 -38.33 -22.23 23.79
N SER A 873 -37.04 -22.14 23.46
CA SER A 873 -36.50 -22.36 22.12
C SER A 873 -35.55 -23.56 22.15
N LEU A 874 -35.74 -24.49 21.22
CA LEU A 874 -35.07 -25.78 21.15
C LEU A 874 -34.46 -25.98 19.76
N LEU A 875 -33.24 -26.50 19.70
CA LEU A 875 -32.70 -27.16 18.51
C LEU A 875 -32.73 -28.67 18.74
N VAL A 876 -33.60 -29.36 18.01
CA VAL A 876 -33.88 -30.79 18.15
C VAL A 876 -33.48 -31.51 16.88
N ARG A 877 -32.58 -32.49 17.00
CA ARG A 877 -32.25 -33.43 15.93
C ARG A 877 -33.07 -34.69 16.10
N THR A 878 -33.92 -35.01 15.13
CA THR A 878 -34.77 -36.21 15.20
C THR A 878 -35.14 -36.75 13.82
N ASN A 879 -35.49 -38.02 13.76
CA ASN A 879 -36.07 -38.71 12.61
C ASN A 879 -37.58 -39.00 12.78
N GLU A 880 -38.21 -38.55 13.87
CA GLU A 880 -39.65 -38.64 14.11
C GLU A 880 -40.42 -37.64 13.23
N THR A 881 -41.57 -38.04 12.68
CA THR A 881 -42.48 -37.12 11.96
C THR A 881 -43.25 -36.19 12.89
N ASP A 882 -43.50 -36.64 14.12
CA ASP A 882 -44.31 -35.94 15.11
C ASP A 882 -43.57 -35.94 16.45
N LEU A 883 -43.32 -34.75 16.99
CA LEU A 883 -42.69 -34.58 18.30
C LEU A 883 -43.74 -34.43 19.39
N GLN A 884 -43.62 -35.20 20.46
CA GLN A 884 -44.51 -35.10 21.62
C GLN A 884 -43.83 -34.34 22.75
N ILE A 885 -44.47 -33.26 23.20
CA ILE A 885 -44.00 -32.38 24.28
C ILE A 885 -45.04 -32.43 25.41
N GLU A 886 -44.63 -32.91 26.59
CA GLU A 886 -45.49 -33.06 27.77
C GLU A 886 -45.34 -31.83 28.69
N PHE A 887 -46.45 -31.12 28.88
CA PHE A 887 -46.60 -30.03 29.84
C PHE A 887 -47.25 -30.55 31.11
N GLN A 888 -46.81 -30.07 32.28
CA GLN A 888 -47.52 -30.37 33.52
C GLN A 888 -48.85 -29.60 33.56
N VAL A 889 -49.96 -30.34 33.46
CA VAL A 889 -51.34 -29.91 33.12
C VAL A 889 -51.96 -28.83 34.04
N ARG A 890 -51.26 -28.36 35.07
CA ARG A 890 -51.71 -27.31 36.00
C ARG A 890 -51.01 -25.96 35.81
N CYS A 891 -49.91 -25.92 35.06
CA CYS A 891 -49.03 -24.76 35.01
C CYS A 891 -49.31 -23.82 33.84
N LEU A 892 -50.00 -24.27 32.78
CA LEU A 892 -50.12 -23.56 31.49
C LEU A 892 -51.51 -22.96 31.30
N ASP A 893 -51.60 -21.73 30.78
CA ASP A 893 -52.83 -21.24 30.12
C ASP A 893 -52.86 -21.67 28.64
N PRO A 894 -53.70 -22.64 28.23
CA PRO A 894 -53.72 -23.14 26.86
C PRO A 894 -54.11 -22.07 25.83
N GLY A 895 -54.86 -21.04 26.23
CA GLY A 895 -55.24 -19.93 25.34
C GLY A 895 -54.09 -19.01 24.97
N THR A 896 -52.93 -19.14 25.64
CA THR A 896 -51.72 -18.34 25.39
C THR A 896 -50.61 -19.12 24.69
N LEU A 897 -50.80 -20.43 24.47
CA LEU A 897 -49.78 -21.29 23.86
C LEU A 897 -49.61 -20.98 22.38
N ILE A 898 -48.44 -20.49 22.01
CA ILE A 898 -48.01 -20.30 20.61
C ILE A 898 -46.86 -21.27 20.35
N VAL A 899 -46.90 -21.95 19.21
CA VAL A 899 -45.87 -22.88 18.75
C VAL A 899 -45.36 -22.41 17.39
N ALA A 900 -44.04 -22.44 17.19
CA ALA A 900 -43.41 -22.30 15.89
C ALA A 900 -42.41 -23.44 15.64
N VAL A 901 -42.34 -23.87 14.38
CA VAL A 901 -41.40 -24.89 13.88
C VAL A 901 -40.63 -24.27 12.72
N ASN A 902 -39.31 -24.34 12.75
CA ASN A 902 -38.42 -23.74 11.75
C ASN A 902 -38.81 -22.29 11.40
N ASN A 903 -39.05 -21.49 12.45
CA ASN A 903 -39.42 -20.07 12.39
C ASN A 903 -40.79 -19.77 11.74
N GLN A 904 -41.60 -20.80 11.45
CA GLN A 904 -42.99 -20.67 11.00
C GLN A 904 -43.96 -20.98 12.14
N ARG A 905 -44.91 -20.08 12.42
CA ARG A 905 -45.93 -20.32 13.45
C ARG A 905 -46.93 -21.37 12.99
N VAL A 906 -47.21 -22.34 13.86
CA VAL A 906 -48.27 -23.33 13.67
C VAL A 906 -49.63 -22.62 13.86
N PRO A 907 -50.62 -22.81 12.96
CA PRO A 907 -51.96 -22.26 13.14
C PRO A 907 -52.57 -22.65 14.48
N VAL A 908 -53.30 -21.73 15.13
CA VAL A 908 -53.82 -21.93 16.50
C VAL A 908 -54.78 -23.13 16.57
N GLU A 909 -55.51 -23.40 15.48
CA GLU A 909 -56.42 -24.54 15.34
C GLU A 909 -55.70 -25.90 15.29
N GLN A 910 -54.38 -25.90 15.03
CA GLN A 910 -53.53 -27.09 14.99
C GLN A 910 -52.70 -27.27 16.27
N VAL A 911 -52.61 -26.24 17.13
CA VAL A 911 -51.97 -26.30 18.44
C VAL A 911 -52.98 -26.85 19.46
N VAL A 912 -53.16 -28.17 19.44
CA VAL A 912 -54.06 -28.87 20.37
C VAL A 912 -53.24 -29.51 21.50
N LEU A 913 -53.47 -29.04 22.72
CA LEU A 913 -53.02 -29.70 23.95
C LEU A 913 -54.05 -30.76 24.35
N ASP A 914 -53.63 -32.00 24.60
CA ASP A 914 -54.55 -33.05 25.04
C ASP A 914 -54.93 -32.91 26.53
N SER A 915 -55.88 -33.73 27.00
CA SER A 915 -56.34 -33.73 28.39
C SER A 915 -55.31 -34.25 29.40
N GLN A 916 -54.15 -34.74 28.94
CA GLN A 916 -52.99 -35.14 29.73
C GLN A 916 -51.86 -34.10 29.65
N GLY A 917 -52.05 -32.96 28.98
CA GLY A 917 -51.04 -31.91 28.83
C GLY A 917 -50.03 -32.15 27.72
N LYS A 918 -50.24 -33.11 26.81
CA LYS A 918 -49.33 -33.40 25.69
C LYS A 918 -49.70 -32.58 24.46
N LEU A 919 -48.69 -31.91 23.93
CA LEU A 919 -48.70 -31.25 22.63
C LEU A 919 -48.04 -32.18 21.62
N THR A 920 -48.71 -32.46 20.50
CA THR A 920 -48.09 -33.17 19.36
C THR A 920 -47.79 -32.16 18.26
N VAL A 921 -46.52 -31.99 17.92
CA VAL A 921 -46.03 -31.05 16.89
C VAL A 921 -45.55 -31.84 15.68
N ARG A 922 -46.24 -31.70 14.55
CA ARG A 922 -45.82 -32.35 13.31
C ARG A 922 -44.64 -31.62 12.69
N LEU A 923 -43.52 -32.32 12.56
CA LEU A 923 -42.25 -31.80 12.04
C LEU A 923 -42.11 -32.00 10.52
N SER A 924 -42.55 -33.15 10.01
CA SER A 924 -42.41 -33.48 8.58
C SER A 924 -43.43 -34.50 8.07
N ALA A 925 -43.35 -34.80 6.78
CA ALA A 925 -44.11 -35.88 6.13
C ALA A 925 -43.29 -37.17 5.93
N SER A 926 -42.02 -37.21 6.34
CA SER A 926 -41.07 -38.29 6.01
C SER A 926 -40.03 -38.48 7.12
N ASN A 927 -39.79 -39.75 7.52
CA ASN A 927 -38.83 -40.13 8.55
C ASN A 927 -37.36 -39.97 8.07
N VAL A 928 -36.92 -38.73 7.88
CA VAL A 928 -35.53 -38.36 7.58
C VAL A 928 -34.98 -37.64 8.80
N GLU A 929 -33.81 -38.06 9.28
CA GLU A 929 -33.13 -37.36 10.38
C GLU A 929 -32.83 -35.91 9.96
N SER A 930 -33.32 -34.94 10.72
CA SER A 930 -33.17 -33.52 10.43
C SER A 930 -33.16 -32.69 11.70
N ASP A 931 -32.55 -31.51 11.62
CA ASP A 931 -32.55 -30.53 12.71
C ASP A 931 -33.78 -29.62 12.59
N TYR A 932 -34.59 -29.58 13.64
CA TYR A 932 -35.78 -28.75 13.77
C TYR A 932 -35.59 -27.73 14.89
N ARG A 933 -35.94 -26.47 14.59
CA ARG A 933 -36.03 -25.40 15.58
C ARG A 933 -37.46 -25.30 16.06
N ILE A 934 -37.68 -25.46 17.36
CA ILE A 934 -39.01 -25.46 17.95
C ILE A 934 -39.06 -24.37 18.99
N GLU A 935 -40.06 -23.50 18.89
CA GLU A 935 -40.23 -22.35 19.75
C GLU A 935 -41.63 -22.35 20.36
N LEU A 936 -41.69 -22.20 21.67
CA LEU A 936 -42.90 -22.23 22.49
C LEU A 936 -42.99 -20.90 23.25
N TRP A 937 -44.13 -20.23 23.19
CA TRP A 937 -44.45 -19.11 24.08
C TRP A 937 -45.74 -19.40 24.82
N TYR A 938 -45.78 -19.12 26.11
CA TYR A 938 -46.99 -19.28 26.91
C TYR A 938 -46.94 -18.45 28.21
N MET A 939 -48.11 -18.26 28.83
CA MET A 939 -48.24 -17.74 30.19
C MET A 939 -48.42 -18.88 31.19
N ARG A 940 -47.80 -18.73 32.36
CA ARG A 940 -47.88 -19.68 33.46
C ARG A 940 -48.93 -19.22 34.48
N LEU A 941 -49.85 -20.14 34.84
CA LEU A 941 -50.98 -19.88 35.74
C LEU A 941 -50.61 -19.98 37.23
N ASP A 942 -49.71 -20.89 37.58
CA ASP A 942 -49.32 -21.20 38.96
C ASP A 942 -47.80 -21.04 39.12
N PHE A 943 -47.37 -20.03 39.88
CA PHE A 943 -45.97 -19.74 40.21
C PHE A 943 -45.90 -18.86 41.47
N ASP A 944 -44.88 -19.07 42.32
CA ASP A 944 -44.52 -18.09 43.35
C ASP A 944 -43.44 -17.14 42.81
N SER A 945 -43.78 -15.85 42.75
CA SER A 945 -42.87 -14.75 42.40
C SER A 945 -41.59 -14.65 43.25
N LYS A 946 -41.52 -15.29 44.42
CA LYS A 946 -40.37 -15.26 45.34
C LYS A 946 -39.53 -16.54 45.30
N SER A 947 -40.18 -17.69 45.13
CA SER A 947 -39.53 -18.99 44.98
C SER A 947 -40.00 -19.63 43.69
N LEU A 948 -39.28 -19.37 42.60
CA LEU A 948 -39.51 -20.04 41.33
C LEU A 948 -39.16 -21.52 41.49
N GLU A 949 -40.15 -22.39 41.31
CA GLU A 949 -40.00 -23.83 41.10
C GLU A 949 -40.82 -24.18 39.85
N LEU A 950 -40.23 -23.97 38.68
CA LEU A 950 -40.95 -24.01 37.40
C LEU A 950 -40.64 -25.34 36.67
N PRO A 951 -41.54 -26.34 36.66
CA PRO A 951 -41.37 -27.51 35.83
C PRO A 951 -41.33 -27.13 34.35
N LEU A 952 -40.31 -27.61 33.64
CA LEU A 952 -40.16 -27.42 32.20
C LEU A 952 -41.02 -28.43 31.42
N PRO A 953 -41.52 -28.06 30.23
CA PRO A 953 -42.11 -29.04 29.34
C PRO A 953 -41.03 -30.01 28.84
N GLN A 954 -41.34 -31.31 28.89
CA GLN A 954 -40.39 -32.38 28.53
C GLN A 954 -40.71 -32.95 27.15
N VAL A 955 -39.69 -33.13 26.33
CA VAL A 955 -39.83 -33.81 25.04
C VAL A 955 -39.76 -35.32 25.29
N ILE A 956 -40.83 -36.05 24.96
CA ILE A 956 -40.93 -37.50 25.19
C ILE A 956 -39.88 -38.23 24.34
N ASN A 957 -39.32 -39.31 24.87
CA ASN A 957 -38.23 -40.12 24.25
C ASN A 957 -36.96 -39.33 23.89
N SER A 958 -36.77 -38.12 24.43
CA SER A 958 -35.58 -37.31 24.12
C SER A 958 -34.37 -37.58 25.03
N LYS A 959 -33.20 -37.10 24.60
CA LYS A 959 -32.01 -36.91 25.42
C LYS A 959 -31.41 -35.52 25.20
N MET A 960 -31.00 -34.85 26.27
CA MET A 960 -30.22 -33.61 26.18
C MET A 960 -28.74 -33.93 25.93
N SER A 961 -28.13 -33.27 24.93
CA SER A 961 -26.72 -33.49 24.55
C SER A 961 -25.84 -32.25 24.60
N GLY A 962 -26.40 -31.05 24.76
CA GLY A 962 -25.66 -29.80 24.83
C GLY A 962 -26.08 -28.91 26.01
N SER A 963 -25.79 -27.62 25.91
CA SER A 963 -26.08 -26.65 26.95
C SER A 963 -27.55 -26.20 26.97
N THR A 964 -28.01 -25.89 28.18
CA THR A 964 -29.25 -25.16 28.43
C THR A 964 -28.90 -23.78 28.97
N TYR A 965 -29.35 -22.73 28.29
CA TYR A 965 -29.34 -21.36 28.82
C TYR A 965 -30.71 -21.03 29.44
N TRP A 966 -30.70 -20.39 30.61
CA TRP A 966 -31.87 -19.86 31.28
C TRP A 966 -31.69 -18.37 31.53
N GLN A 967 -32.55 -17.55 30.93
CA GLN A 967 -32.58 -16.11 31.10
C GLN A 967 -33.76 -15.74 32.00
N VAL A 968 -33.47 -15.31 33.23
CA VAL A 968 -34.49 -14.78 34.15
C VAL A 968 -34.59 -13.28 33.95
N VAL A 969 -35.78 -12.80 33.60
CA VAL A 969 -36.06 -11.36 33.40
C VAL A 969 -37.03 -10.90 34.48
N THR A 970 -36.66 -9.87 35.23
CA THR A 970 -37.50 -9.30 36.30
C THR A 970 -37.65 -7.80 36.15
N THR A 971 -38.61 -7.20 36.84
CA THR A 971 -38.69 -5.74 36.99
C THR A 971 -37.51 -5.20 37.81
N ASN A 972 -37.19 -3.91 37.64
CA ASN A 972 -36.08 -3.22 38.33
C ASN A 972 -36.15 -3.21 39.86
N ASP A 973 -37.32 -3.50 40.46
CA ASP A 973 -37.51 -3.63 41.91
C ASP A 973 -37.31 -5.06 42.44
N GLN A 974 -37.03 -6.03 41.56
CA GLN A 974 -36.82 -7.44 41.90
C GLN A 974 -35.40 -7.91 41.55
N HIS A 975 -34.81 -8.73 42.41
CA HIS A 975 -33.44 -9.22 42.27
C HIS A 975 -33.33 -10.73 42.54
N LEU A 976 -32.52 -11.41 41.71
CA LEU A 976 -32.17 -12.82 41.84
C LEU A 976 -31.15 -13.02 43.00
N LEU A 977 -31.53 -13.82 44.00
CA LEU A 977 -30.75 -14.13 45.20
C LEU A 977 -29.66 -15.18 44.92
N GLY A 978 -28.61 -14.75 44.24
CA GLY A 978 -27.42 -15.55 43.92
C GLY A 978 -27.68 -16.60 42.84
N SER A 979 -26.61 -17.29 42.45
CA SER A 979 -26.66 -18.35 41.43
C SER A 979 -27.40 -19.61 41.95
N PRO A 980 -28.43 -20.11 41.26
CA PRO A 980 -29.11 -21.35 41.63
C PRO A 980 -28.20 -22.59 41.62
N ARG A 981 -28.54 -23.59 42.44
CA ARG A 981 -27.77 -24.84 42.50
C ARG A 981 -27.86 -25.60 41.17
N GLY A 982 -26.71 -26.01 40.64
CA GLY A 982 -26.62 -26.70 39.35
C GLY A 982 -26.59 -25.78 38.12
N TRP A 983 -26.54 -24.46 38.35
CA TRP A 983 -26.40 -23.44 37.31
C TRP A 983 -25.11 -22.64 37.49
N THR A 984 -24.49 -22.30 36.36
CA THR A 984 -23.35 -21.40 36.27
C THR A 984 -23.86 -20.00 35.92
N PRO A 985 -23.43 -18.93 36.60
CA PRO A 985 -23.76 -17.57 36.18
C PRO A 985 -23.02 -17.21 34.89
N GLU A 986 -23.74 -16.64 33.93
CA GLU A 986 -23.22 -16.13 32.65
C GLU A 986 -23.44 -14.60 32.63
N TYR A 987 -23.11 -13.96 33.75
CA TYR A 987 -23.17 -12.52 33.96
C TYR A 987 -21.98 -12.07 34.79
N ASP A 988 -21.52 -10.85 34.54
CA ASP A 988 -20.51 -10.17 35.34
C ASP A 988 -21.12 -9.05 36.18
N TRP A 989 -20.40 -8.62 37.21
CA TRP A 989 -20.78 -7.46 38.02
C TRP A 989 -20.11 -6.21 37.47
N ASP A 990 -20.91 -5.30 36.94
CA ASP A 990 -20.43 -3.99 36.47
C ASP A 990 -20.97 -2.85 37.34
N TRP A 991 -20.28 -1.70 37.30
CA TRP A 991 -20.53 -0.55 38.15
C TRP A 991 -21.08 0.63 37.35
N SER A 992 -22.36 0.94 37.55
CA SER A 992 -23.04 2.07 36.89
C SER A 992 -23.47 3.14 37.89
N GLY A 993 -22.90 4.34 37.74
CA GLY A 993 -23.21 5.52 38.54
C GLY A 993 -22.83 5.40 40.01
N PHE A 994 -23.72 4.84 40.83
CA PHE A 994 -23.53 4.67 42.28
C PHE A 994 -23.90 3.27 42.78
N TYR A 995 -24.17 2.32 41.88
CA TYR A 995 -24.62 0.98 42.22
C TYR A 995 -23.97 -0.09 41.35
N TRP A 996 -23.95 -1.31 41.87
CA TRP A 996 -23.57 -2.50 41.13
C TRP A 996 -24.81 -3.09 40.46
N PHE A 997 -24.66 -3.49 39.20
CA PHE A 997 -25.65 -4.24 38.45
C PHE A 997 -24.99 -5.49 37.86
N ARG A 998 -25.80 -6.42 37.37
CA ARG A 998 -25.31 -7.61 36.67
C ARG A 998 -25.53 -7.40 35.18
N ASP A 999 -24.47 -7.49 34.41
CA ASP A 999 -24.54 -7.46 32.94
C ASP A 999 -24.42 -8.88 32.40
N SER A 1000 -25.30 -9.27 31.48
CA SER A 1000 -25.37 -10.66 30.99
C SER A 1000 -24.45 -10.84 29.78
N ALA A 1001 -23.63 -11.89 29.79
CA ALA A 1001 -22.61 -12.13 28.76
C ALA A 1001 -23.19 -12.39 27.35
N LEU A 1002 -24.47 -12.75 27.25
CA LEU A 1002 -25.23 -12.85 26.00
C LEU A 1002 -26.59 -12.15 26.17
N GLY A 1003 -26.95 -11.29 25.22
CA GLY A 1003 -28.25 -10.64 25.14
C GLY A 1003 -29.33 -11.53 24.53
N GLN A 1004 -30.57 -11.02 24.46
CA GLN A 1004 -31.68 -11.75 23.82
C GLN A 1004 -31.39 -12.07 22.34
N SER A 1005 -30.87 -11.10 21.58
CA SER A 1005 -30.51 -11.27 20.16
C SER A 1005 -29.47 -12.37 19.96
N ASP A 1006 -28.51 -12.48 20.87
CA ASP A 1006 -27.40 -13.41 20.77
C ASP A 1006 -27.91 -14.84 21.04
N LEU A 1007 -28.77 -14.99 22.06
CA LEU A 1007 -29.45 -16.25 22.37
C LEU A 1007 -30.43 -16.68 21.26
N GLU A 1008 -31.13 -15.73 20.64
CA GLU A 1008 -31.96 -15.97 19.45
C GLU A 1008 -31.12 -16.50 18.29
N SER A 1009 -29.99 -15.86 17.99
CA SER A 1009 -29.04 -16.32 16.95
C SER A 1009 -28.41 -17.68 17.28
N TRP A 1010 -28.13 -17.94 18.56
CA TRP A 1010 -27.49 -19.17 19.04
C TRP A 1010 -28.40 -20.39 18.91
N VAL A 1011 -29.72 -20.27 19.09
CA VAL A 1011 -30.67 -21.33 18.73
C VAL A 1011 -31.01 -21.28 17.21
N GLY A 1012 -30.91 -20.11 16.60
CA GLY A 1012 -31.29 -19.82 15.22
C GLY A 1012 -32.78 -19.53 15.04
N VAL A 1013 -33.43 -19.00 16.09
CA VAL A 1013 -34.84 -18.58 16.05
C VAL A 1013 -34.99 -17.13 15.55
N ASN A 1014 -36.20 -16.74 15.14
CA ASN A 1014 -36.45 -15.38 14.69
C ASN A 1014 -36.30 -14.35 15.81
N VAL A 1015 -35.61 -13.25 15.51
CA VAL A 1015 -35.47 -12.08 16.40
C VAL A 1015 -36.85 -11.55 16.80
N GLN A 1016 -37.06 -11.34 18.09
CA GLN A 1016 -38.26 -10.70 18.64
C GLN A 1016 -37.94 -9.28 19.11
N LEU A 1017 -38.97 -8.50 19.44
CA LEU A 1017 -38.77 -7.20 20.08
C LEU A 1017 -37.92 -7.36 21.35
N ALA A 1018 -36.98 -6.44 21.53
CA ALA A 1018 -36.15 -6.37 22.72
C ALA A 1018 -37.00 -6.19 23.99
N LEU A 1019 -36.47 -6.67 25.12
CA LEU A 1019 -37.06 -6.46 26.43
C LEU A 1019 -37.02 -4.96 26.79
N PRO A 1020 -37.99 -4.45 27.57
CA PRO A 1020 -37.96 -3.06 28.03
C PRO A 1020 -36.70 -2.76 28.84
N GLU A 1021 -36.07 -1.60 28.60
CA GLU A 1021 -34.85 -1.14 29.29
C GLU A 1021 -34.98 -1.12 30.83
N ASN A 1022 -36.21 -1.03 31.35
CA ASN A 1022 -36.51 -1.08 32.79
C ASN A 1022 -36.66 -2.52 33.34
N THR A 1023 -35.83 -3.46 32.87
CA THR A 1023 -35.81 -4.85 33.34
C THR A 1023 -34.41 -5.32 33.71
N ASN A 1024 -34.31 -6.04 34.83
CA ASN A 1024 -33.09 -6.76 35.20
C ASN A 1024 -33.07 -8.10 34.44
N GLN A 1025 -31.94 -8.44 33.82
CA GLN A 1025 -31.75 -9.69 33.09
C GLN A 1025 -30.62 -10.50 33.73
N TYR A 1026 -30.87 -11.78 33.99
CA TYR A 1026 -29.90 -12.69 34.59
C TYR A 1026 -29.76 -13.94 33.71
N LEU A 1027 -28.62 -14.12 33.08
CA LEU A 1027 -28.31 -15.32 32.29
C LEU A 1027 -27.61 -16.39 33.14
N LEU A 1028 -28.06 -17.63 33.00
CA LEU A 1028 -27.53 -18.81 33.68
C LEU A 1028 -27.33 -19.92 32.64
N SER A 1029 -26.29 -20.75 32.79
CA SER A 1029 -26.06 -21.93 31.95
C SER A 1029 -25.95 -23.22 32.74
N THR A 1030 -26.27 -24.35 32.11
CA THR A 1030 -26.00 -25.69 32.64
C THR A 1030 -25.92 -26.71 31.50
N VAL A 1031 -25.36 -27.88 31.77
CA VAL A 1031 -25.17 -28.97 30.80
C VAL A 1031 -25.88 -30.22 31.28
N GLY A 1032 -26.64 -30.86 30.38
CA GLY A 1032 -27.44 -32.04 30.69
C GLY A 1032 -28.91 -31.75 30.95
N GLU A 1033 -29.62 -32.77 31.40
CA GLU A 1033 -31.08 -32.75 31.52
C GLU A 1033 -31.55 -31.95 32.75
N VAL A 1034 -32.54 -31.08 32.54
CA VAL A 1034 -33.16 -30.27 33.60
C VAL A 1034 -34.67 -30.41 33.49
N ALA A 1035 -35.30 -30.86 34.57
CA ALA A 1035 -36.75 -31.03 34.70
C ALA A 1035 -37.44 -29.81 35.34
N THR A 1036 -36.76 -29.09 36.24
CA THR A 1036 -37.32 -27.95 37.01
C THR A 1036 -36.33 -26.80 37.08
N LEU A 1037 -36.79 -25.59 36.75
CA LEU A 1037 -36.04 -24.34 36.95
C LEU A 1037 -36.31 -23.81 38.36
N ASN A 1038 -35.27 -23.77 39.20
CA ASN A 1038 -35.41 -23.34 40.59
C ASN A 1038 -34.60 -22.06 40.82
N ALA A 1039 -35.23 -20.99 41.34
CA ALA A 1039 -34.55 -19.74 41.69
C ALA A 1039 -35.28 -18.97 42.80
N SER A 1040 -34.54 -18.21 43.59
CA SER A 1040 -35.11 -17.34 44.62
C SER A 1040 -34.99 -15.87 44.22
N ILE A 1041 -36.10 -15.14 44.32
CA ILE A 1041 -36.22 -13.73 43.94
C ILE A 1041 -36.72 -12.94 45.14
N THR A 1042 -36.18 -11.74 45.32
CA THR A 1042 -36.58 -10.83 46.40
C THR A 1042 -36.80 -9.42 45.87
N SER A 1043 -37.64 -8.65 46.55
CA SER A 1043 -37.76 -7.23 46.24
C SER A 1043 -36.63 -6.42 46.85
N ARG A 1044 -36.23 -5.35 46.15
CA ARG A 1044 -35.29 -4.33 46.61
C ARG A 1044 -35.71 -3.72 47.95
N SER A 1045 -37.02 -3.54 48.18
CA SER A 1045 -37.55 -3.04 49.46
C SER A 1045 -37.31 -4.02 50.61
N THR A 1046 -37.47 -5.31 50.37
CA THR A 1046 -37.20 -6.35 51.40
C THR A 1046 -35.71 -6.43 51.72
N LEU A 1047 -34.83 -6.41 50.70
CA LEU A 1047 -33.39 -6.34 50.90
C LEU A 1047 -32.97 -5.12 51.72
N LEU A 1048 -33.44 -3.92 51.32
CA LEU A 1048 -33.12 -2.67 52.01
C LEU A 1048 -33.60 -2.72 53.47
N VAL A 1049 -34.84 -3.08 53.75
CA VAL A 1049 -35.38 -3.09 55.13
C VAL A 1049 -34.58 -4.02 56.03
N TRP A 1050 -34.29 -5.26 55.61
CA TRP A 1050 -33.58 -6.21 56.45
C TRP A 1050 -32.09 -5.88 56.60
N LEU A 1051 -31.38 -5.54 55.51
CA LEU A 1051 -29.94 -5.35 55.52
C LEU A 1051 -29.54 -3.98 56.08
N SER A 1052 -30.23 -2.91 55.70
CA SER A 1052 -30.02 -1.59 56.31
C SER A 1052 -30.49 -1.57 57.77
N GLY A 1053 -31.58 -2.27 58.09
CA GLY A 1053 -32.10 -2.40 59.45
C GLY A 1053 -31.15 -3.16 60.38
N LEU A 1054 -30.58 -4.28 59.91
CA LEU A 1054 -29.57 -5.03 60.67
C LEU A 1054 -28.31 -4.20 60.92
N VAL A 1055 -27.78 -3.52 59.89
CA VAL A 1055 -26.62 -2.63 60.03
C VAL A 1055 -26.92 -1.46 60.96
N LEU A 1056 -28.14 -0.90 60.91
CA LEU A 1056 -28.57 0.16 61.81
C LEU A 1056 -28.65 -0.33 63.26
N ILE A 1057 -29.24 -1.50 63.51
CA ILE A 1057 -29.34 -2.10 64.86
C ILE A 1057 -27.95 -2.41 65.42
N VAL A 1058 -27.07 -3.05 64.64
CA VAL A 1058 -25.70 -3.37 65.06
C VAL A 1058 -24.88 -2.10 65.29
N GLY A 1059 -24.98 -1.11 64.39
CA GLY A 1059 -24.30 0.18 64.54
C GLY A 1059 -24.76 0.94 65.77
N LEU A 1060 -26.08 1.03 66.03
CA LEU A 1060 -26.61 1.65 67.24
C LEU A 1060 -26.24 0.87 68.52
N ALA A 1061 -26.17 -0.46 68.46
CA ALA A 1061 -25.70 -1.29 69.55
C ALA A 1061 -24.22 -1.02 69.87
N ILE A 1062 -23.35 -0.88 68.86
CA ILE A 1062 -21.95 -0.46 69.04
C ILE A 1062 -21.90 0.96 69.61
N LEU A 1063 -22.74 1.89 69.16
CA LEU A 1063 -22.73 3.27 69.67
C LEU A 1063 -23.23 3.42 71.11
N ARG A 1064 -24.15 2.57 71.59
CA ARG A 1064 -24.80 2.73 72.91
C ARG A 1064 -24.45 1.67 73.96
N LEU A 1065 -24.01 0.48 73.58
CA LEU A 1065 -23.66 -0.59 74.52
C LEU A 1065 -22.14 -0.64 74.75
N HIS A 1066 -21.71 -0.30 75.97
CA HIS A 1066 -20.28 -0.22 76.34
C HIS A 1066 -19.51 -1.55 76.12
N PHE A 1067 -20.18 -2.70 76.17
CA PHE A 1067 -19.57 -4.00 75.86
C PHE A 1067 -19.24 -4.16 74.37
N MET A 1068 -20.09 -3.65 73.47
CA MET A 1068 -19.87 -3.73 72.00
C MET A 1068 -18.75 -2.81 71.51
N GLN A 1069 -18.30 -1.86 72.33
CA GLN A 1069 -17.20 -0.93 72.02
C GLN A 1069 -15.80 -1.51 72.31
N GLN A 1070 -15.72 -2.72 72.88
CA GLN A 1070 -14.43 -3.36 73.13
C GLN A 1070 -13.77 -3.73 71.79
N PRO A 1071 -12.46 -3.47 71.60
CA PRO A 1071 -11.77 -3.77 70.35
C PRO A 1071 -11.92 -5.22 69.88
N ILE A 1072 -12.00 -6.16 70.82
CA ILE A 1072 -12.14 -7.59 70.53
C ILE A 1072 -13.53 -7.95 69.96
N VAL A 1073 -14.58 -7.22 70.35
CA VAL A 1073 -15.95 -7.43 69.85
C VAL A 1073 -16.09 -6.81 68.45
N ILE A 1074 -15.56 -5.60 68.25
CA ILE A 1074 -15.52 -4.95 66.93
C ILE A 1074 -14.71 -5.82 65.94
N PHE A 1075 -13.56 -6.34 66.36
CA PHE A 1075 -12.76 -7.26 65.56
C PHE A 1075 -13.51 -8.57 65.27
N GLY A 1076 -14.21 -9.15 66.25
CA GLY A 1076 -15.03 -10.35 66.06
C GLY A 1076 -16.17 -10.17 65.05
N VAL A 1077 -16.88 -9.03 65.12
CA VAL A 1077 -17.94 -8.68 64.15
C VAL A 1077 -17.34 -8.48 62.75
N GLY A 1078 -16.20 -7.77 62.64
CA GLY A 1078 -15.50 -7.59 61.37
C GLY A 1078 -14.98 -8.90 60.77
N LEU A 1079 -14.47 -9.81 61.59
CA LEU A 1079 -14.01 -11.14 61.17
C LEU A 1079 -15.18 -12.01 60.69
N LEU A 1080 -16.32 -11.99 61.38
CA LEU A 1080 -17.52 -12.71 60.93
C LEU A 1080 -18.06 -12.15 59.61
N ALA A 1081 -18.03 -10.83 59.41
CA ALA A 1081 -18.39 -10.21 58.13
C ALA A 1081 -17.41 -10.61 57.01
N ALA A 1082 -16.10 -10.64 57.27
CA ALA A 1082 -15.10 -11.09 56.30
C ALA A 1082 -15.22 -12.58 55.95
N LEU A 1083 -15.51 -13.44 56.93
CA LEU A 1083 -15.78 -14.87 56.70
C LEU A 1083 -17.07 -15.10 55.90
N ALA A 1084 -18.13 -14.35 56.19
CA ALA A 1084 -19.36 -14.38 55.39
C ALA A 1084 -19.10 -13.91 53.94
N ALA A 1085 -18.22 -12.91 53.77
CA ALA A 1085 -17.85 -12.41 52.46
C ALA A 1085 -17.01 -13.39 51.63
N ALA A 1086 -16.11 -14.14 52.27
CA ALA A 1086 -15.38 -15.23 51.63
C ALA A 1086 -16.28 -16.42 51.27
N TRP A 1087 -17.36 -16.67 52.04
CA TRP A 1087 -18.24 -17.81 51.82
C TRP A 1087 -19.25 -17.60 50.70
N VAL A 1088 -19.81 -16.38 50.54
CA VAL A 1088 -20.77 -16.08 49.47
C VAL A 1088 -20.48 -14.71 48.82
N PRO A 1089 -19.43 -14.61 47.97
CA PRO A 1089 -18.98 -13.33 47.42
C PRO A 1089 -20.04 -12.63 46.56
N GLU A 1090 -20.80 -13.37 45.74
CA GLU A 1090 -21.86 -12.80 44.87
C GLU A 1090 -22.95 -12.04 45.65
N LEU A 1091 -23.29 -12.48 46.86
CA LEU A 1091 -24.31 -11.82 47.67
C LEU A 1091 -23.75 -10.60 48.41
N MET A 1092 -22.44 -10.49 48.61
CA MET A 1092 -21.86 -9.36 49.35
C MET A 1092 -22.00 -8.03 48.65
N LEU A 1093 -21.99 -7.98 47.31
CA LEU A 1093 -22.18 -6.72 46.58
C LEU A 1093 -23.61 -6.19 46.80
N LEU A 1094 -24.62 -7.07 46.76
CA LEU A 1094 -26.00 -6.72 47.13
C LEU A 1094 -26.11 -6.30 48.60
N VAL A 1095 -25.43 -7.02 49.51
CA VAL A 1095 -25.40 -6.68 50.94
C VAL A 1095 -24.78 -5.31 51.16
N LEU A 1096 -23.61 -5.03 50.60
CA LEU A 1096 -22.90 -3.76 50.71
C LEU A 1096 -23.77 -2.59 50.23
N GLN A 1097 -24.39 -2.72 49.05
CA GLN A 1097 -25.26 -1.71 48.47
C GLN A 1097 -26.52 -1.47 49.31
N ALA A 1098 -27.16 -2.54 49.82
CA ALA A 1098 -28.33 -2.41 50.68
C ALA A 1098 -27.98 -1.87 52.09
N SER A 1099 -26.79 -2.18 52.59
CA SER A 1099 -26.27 -1.74 53.88
C SER A 1099 -25.87 -0.26 53.92
N PHE A 1100 -25.55 0.36 52.77
CA PHE A 1100 -25.11 1.76 52.69
C PHE A 1100 -26.08 2.74 53.38
N LEU A 1101 -27.39 2.57 53.16
CA LEU A 1101 -28.42 3.39 53.81
C LEU A 1101 -28.42 3.22 55.34
N GLY A 1102 -28.20 2.00 55.83
CA GLY A 1102 -28.11 1.71 57.27
C GLY A 1102 -26.89 2.35 57.90
N GLY A 1103 -25.73 2.25 57.23
CA GLY A 1103 -24.51 2.93 57.63
C GLY A 1103 -24.65 4.45 57.69
N LEU A 1104 -25.30 5.06 56.68
CA LEU A 1104 -25.59 6.50 56.64
C LEU A 1104 -26.47 6.92 57.84
N LEU A 1105 -27.50 6.13 58.17
CA LEU A 1105 -28.35 6.37 59.34
C LEU A 1105 -27.59 6.23 60.68
N VAL A 1106 -26.63 5.30 60.79
CA VAL A 1106 -25.75 5.17 61.97
C VAL A 1106 -24.84 6.39 62.12
N VAL A 1107 -24.22 6.85 61.02
CA VAL A 1107 -23.40 8.08 61.01
C VAL A 1107 -24.24 9.29 61.37
N PHE A 1108 -25.44 9.42 60.80
CA PHE A 1108 -26.38 10.50 61.14
C PHE A 1108 -26.76 10.47 62.62
N SER A 1109 -27.09 9.30 63.18
CA SER A 1109 -27.32 9.14 64.63
C SER A 1109 -26.11 9.54 65.47
N ARG A 1110 -24.88 9.24 65.02
CA ARG A 1110 -23.66 9.58 65.75
C ARG A 1110 -23.35 11.08 65.74
N VAL A 1111 -23.63 11.75 64.63
CA VAL A 1111 -23.55 13.21 64.47
C VAL A 1111 -24.63 13.91 65.30
N LEU A 1112 -25.83 13.35 65.33
CA LEU A 1112 -26.95 13.85 66.14
C LEU A 1112 -26.66 13.70 67.64
N ASP A 1113 -26.18 12.53 68.09
CA ASP A 1113 -25.71 12.33 69.47
C ASP A 1113 -24.53 13.27 69.82
N TRP A 1114 -23.60 13.55 68.88
CA TRP A 1114 -22.51 14.54 69.08
C TRP A 1114 -23.02 15.97 69.22
N SER A 1115 -23.97 16.38 68.36
CA SER A 1115 -24.59 17.70 68.39
C SER A 1115 -25.42 17.94 69.66
N LEU A 1116 -26.07 16.89 70.19
CA LEU A 1116 -26.84 16.97 71.43
C LEU A 1116 -25.97 16.87 72.70
N SER A 1117 -24.86 16.12 72.68
CA SER A 1117 -23.95 16.00 73.84
C SER A 1117 -22.97 17.17 73.99
N GLY A 1118 -22.94 18.10 73.04
CA GLY A 1118 -22.14 19.32 73.06
C GLY A 1118 -22.59 20.41 74.04
N SER A 1119 -23.02 20.08 75.27
CA SER A 1119 -23.25 21.07 76.34
C SER A 1119 -23.07 20.51 77.77
N GLY A 1120 -21.91 20.80 78.37
CA GLY A 1120 -21.58 20.51 79.77
C GLY A 1120 -20.65 19.29 79.97
N GLN A 1121 -19.68 19.28 80.89
CA GLN A 1121 -19.23 20.37 81.77
C GLN A 1121 -17.80 20.11 82.31
N THR A 1122 -16.99 21.19 82.39
CA THR A 1122 -15.86 21.41 83.35
C THR A 1122 -14.87 20.30 83.73
N SER A 1123 -13.62 20.52 83.30
CA SER A 1123 -12.39 20.60 84.12
C SER A 1123 -12.31 19.86 85.48
N ARG A 1124 -11.28 18.99 85.62
CA ARG A 1124 -10.56 18.83 86.89
C ARG A 1124 -9.06 18.55 86.67
N SER A 1125 -8.26 18.86 87.68
CA SER A 1125 -6.87 19.32 87.52
C SER A 1125 -5.79 18.36 88.04
N ILE A 1126 -4.70 18.25 87.26
CA ILE A 1126 -3.28 18.33 87.65
C ILE A 1126 -2.82 17.51 88.89
N HIS A 1127 -1.83 16.64 88.69
CA HIS A 1127 -0.58 16.68 89.46
C HIS A 1127 0.63 16.29 88.60
N ARG A 1128 1.78 16.95 88.83
CA ARG A 1128 2.99 16.90 88.00
C ARG A 1128 4.23 17.11 88.87
N THR A 1129 5.12 16.12 88.92
CA THR A 1129 6.51 16.21 89.39
C THR A 1129 7.27 14.98 88.87
N ASN A 1130 8.61 15.00 88.73
CA ASN A 1130 9.44 16.01 88.07
C ASN A 1130 10.75 15.32 87.65
N VAL A 1131 11.38 15.79 86.56
CA VAL A 1131 12.83 15.83 86.28
C VAL A 1131 13.75 14.87 87.07
N GLN A 1132 14.45 13.94 86.39
CA GLN A 1132 15.94 13.96 86.31
C GLN A 1132 16.56 12.97 85.29
N GLN A 1133 17.56 13.50 84.58
CA GLN A 1133 18.86 12.92 84.18
C GLN A 1133 19.05 11.63 83.34
N ASP A 1134 20.14 11.72 82.57
CA ASP A 1134 21.08 10.68 82.12
C ASP A 1134 20.58 9.61 81.13
N THR A 1135 20.91 9.73 79.84
CA THR A 1135 22.22 9.48 79.15
C THR A 1135 22.61 8.02 79.04
N ASN A 1136 22.67 7.57 77.78
CA ASN A 1136 23.58 6.56 77.21
C ASN A 1136 23.85 5.26 78.00
N SER A 1137 23.40 4.14 77.46
CA SER A 1137 24.00 2.81 77.64
C SER A 1137 23.81 2.04 76.34
N ALA A 1138 24.88 1.68 75.61
CA ALA A 1138 25.75 0.54 75.89
C ALA A 1138 24.95 -0.77 75.76
N ALA A 1139 25.09 -1.59 74.72
CA ALA A 1139 26.29 -2.09 74.05
C ALA A 1139 27.24 -2.87 74.99
N ILE A 1140 27.55 -4.10 74.57
CA ILE A 1140 28.64 -4.97 75.04
C ILE A 1140 28.42 -5.68 76.39
N SER A 1141 28.20 -7.00 76.28
CA SER A 1141 29.03 -7.99 76.97
C SER A 1141 29.10 -9.24 76.08
N LEU A 1142 30.22 -9.97 75.92
CA LEU A 1142 31.62 -9.71 76.27
C LEU A 1142 32.48 -10.83 75.63
N LEU A 1143 33.66 -10.52 75.06
CA LEU A 1143 34.98 -11.14 75.40
C LEU A 1143 36.08 -11.03 74.31
N LYS A 1144 37.13 -10.30 74.69
CA LYS A 1144 38.58 -10.60 74.56
C LYS A 1144 39.25 -10.98 73.22
N LEU A 1145 40.21 -10.10 72.88
CA LEU A 1145 41.58 -10.35 72.37
C LEU A 1145 41.78 -10.92 70.95
N GLY A 1146 42.76 -10.33 70.23
CA GLY A 1146 43.36 -10.96 69.04
C GLY A 1146 43.90 -9.96 68.00
N SER A 1147 44.82 -9.09 68.39
CA SER A 1147 45.41 -8.06 67.52
C SER A 1147 46.15 -8.59 66.27
N SER A 1148 46.07 -7.80 65.18
CA SER A 1148 47.20 -7.26 64.39
C SER A 1148 47.39 -7.66 62.90
N ILE A 1149 47.75 -6.63 62.11
CA ILE A 1149 48.60 -6.62 60.89
C ILE A 1149 48.00 -7.04 59.54
N ALA A 1150 47.53 -6.00 58.82
CA ALA A 1150 48.00 -5.50 57.52
C ALA A 1150 47.92 -6.32 56.19
N ALA A 1151 47.59 -5.53 55.15
CA ALA A 1151 48.21 -5.43 53.82
C ALA A 1151 47.49 -5.99 52.57
N SER A 1152 47.62 -5.18 51.51
CA SER A 1152 47.71 -5.49 50.08
C SER A 1152 46.49 -6.04 49.28
N SER A 1153 45.94 -5.13 48.46
CA SER A 1153 45.88 -5.19 46.99
C SER A 1153 44.99 -6.18 46.23
N ALA A 1154 44.29 -5.58 45.24
CA ALA A 1154 44.22 -5.95 43.81
C ALA A 1154 42.80 -6.21 43.27
N SER A 1155 42.60 -5.72 42.04
CA SER A 1155 41.69 -6.14 40.94
C SER A 1155 40.78 -7.36 41.17
N ASP A 1156 39.52 -7.37 40.73
CA ASP A 1156 38.79 -6.49 39.77
C ASP A 1156 37.39 -6.08 40.30
#